data_AF-A0A226D6R9-F1
#
_entry.id   AF-A0A226D6R9-F1
#
_cell.length_a   1.000
_cell.length_b   1.000
_cell.length_c   1.000
_cell.angle_alpha   90.00
_cell.angle_beta   90.00
_cell.angle_gamma   90.00
#
_symmetry.space_group_name_H-M   'P 1'
#
loop_
_entity.id
_entity.type
_entity.pdbx_description
1 polymer ?
#
loop_
_entity_poly.entity_id
_entity_poly.type
_entity_poly.pdbx_seq_one_letter_code
_entity_poly.pdbx_strand_id
1 'polypeptide(L)'
;MHLAESTFQHLDSHCHLILAHHNTLRNADILSSLIPHNKERYIYQLPDINIKTWTSYPGPAIHRKNNSRAVFGISQAAKLFKDFCFIGVIITTISDFPTNLEKLSDYQFARLTTHQTNILNHILYTSYPTGDANGKSNLDISLLIRIQVNFNRIMHEGRIGSAAFKLVYNLILVDGKGEWHYITPTTQWGCKSKLLSPKDVVQTISNYSHFDSALEPPSDLFMLKNRRSSLNLDGYYTGKECCDEYGKNPFHLITEKLYHPRSILFISLVCLGNFTYGKATDLGPSEDNYREHRGKEEYTYREYIFMNVYREEMQYAPNLYVVTINQGFSFMTCFSREELSFKIFLKPFEPEVWIVLLLTIVVVGTVYVVILVSRLNWDWLQAVSFAQLAVISIVLERPVDVDRKIARISAFKFMIGFWALLYPILSNGYLGLIITSISSPLESRSVTQFYQLTKPGCDWGKTECLTRRINGFNKYFEALRQHLFTSWRRFVITDTYQADFLKKIFDPNPHAERLRNQSIRRFDPTQDFVLIPYSFEENLFNKVFHGRSSFDTRVQSKVKTIMDTSLPKLKLGHQISSESMDILRLLDLIDPWRVPHPFLGNLTETRYIENEWDLELALVQCGRTALVLDNREIEIFVTLRSTTHGLSSSNRSHQSWRQNQGRC
;
A
#
# COMPACT_ATOMS: atom_id res chain seq x y z
N MET A 1 -7.30 -42.79 39.01
CA MET A 1 -6.00 -43.49 38.84
C MET A 1 -6.07 -44.58 37.78
N HIS A 2 -7.01 -45.53 37.83
CA HIS A 2 -7.15 -46.57 36.79
C HIS A 2 -7.39 -46.07 35.35
N LEU A 3 -8.18 -45.00 35.18
CA LEU A 3 -8.44 -44.44 33.85
C LEU A 3 -7.20 -43.81 33.20
N ALA A 4 -6.32 -43.24 34.03
CA ALA A 4 -5.03 -42.71 33.59
C ALA A 4 -4.15 -43.85 33.08
N GLU A 5 -4.22 -45.02 33.70
CA GLU A 5 -3.43 -46.17 33.30
C GLU A 5 -3.88 -46.75 31.95
N SER A 6 -5.18 -46.98 31.74
CA SER A 6 -5.65 -47.54 30.46
C SER A 6 -5.55 -46.56 29.29
N THR A 7 -5.71 -45.25 29.55
CA THR A 7 -5.70 -44.24 28.48
C THR A 7 -4.27 -43.81 28.14
N PHE A 8 -3.38 -43.72 29.15
CA PHE A 8 -2.02 -43.25 28.92
C PHE A 8 -1.02 -44.35 28.52
N GLN A 9 -1.39 -45.63 28.65
CA GLN A 9 -0.61 -46.75 28.12
C GLN A 9 -0.50 -46.72 26.59
N HIS A 10 -1.46 -46.09 25.91
CA HIS A 10 -1.51 -45.97 24.46
C HIS A 10 -0.97 -44.65 23.93
N LEU A 11 -0.38 -43.78 24.76
CA LEU A 11 0.24 -42.57 24.24
C LEU A 11 1.55 -42.92 23.54
N ASP A 12 1.80 -42.27 22.42
CA ASP A 12 3.06 -42.39 21.71
C ASP A 12 4.24 -42.09 22.64
N SER A 13 5.18 -43.04 22.73
CA SER A 13 6.35 -42.95 23.60
C SER A 13 7.31 -41.81 23.22
N HIS A 14 7.19 -41.25 22.00
CA HIS A 14 8.01 -40.13 21.56
C HIS A 14 7.45 -38.76 21.97
N CYS A 15 6.22 -38.72 22.50
CA CYS A 15 5.59 -37.48 22.94
C CYS A 15 5.83 -37.22 24.43
N HIS A 16 6.15 -35.97 24.77
CA HIS A 16 6.19 -35.53 26.15
C HIS A 16 4.79 -35.35 26.72
N LEU A 17 4.52 -35.93 27.89
CA LEU A 17 3.22 -35.84 28.55
C LEU A 17 3.24 -34.76 29.62
N ILE A 18 2.36 -33.76 29.50
CA ILE A 18 2.13 -32.75 30.53
C ILE A 18 0.76 -33.00 31.14
N LEU A 19 0.73 -33.55 32.35
CA LEU A 19 -0.49 -33.74 33.10
C LEU A 19 -0.72 -32.54 34.03
N ALA A 20 -1.81 -31.83 33.83
CA ALA A 20 -2.24 -30.71 34.65
C ALA A 20 -3.57 -31.02 35.34
N HIS A 21 -3.66 -30.74 36.63
CA HIS A 21 -4.92 -30.84 37.38
C HIS A 21 -5.04 -29.67 38.36
N HIS A 22 -6.26 -29.24 38.67
CA HIS A 22 -6.46 -28.21 39.69
C HIS A 22 -6.21 -28.77 41.10
N ASN A 23 -5.69 -27.95 42.00
CA ASN A 23 -5.46 -28.32 43.40
C ASN A 23 -6.17 -27.35 44.34
N THR A 24 -7.25 -27.84 44.96
CA THR A 24 -8.11 -27.12 45.91
C THR A 24 -7.46 -26.78 47.25
N LEU A 25 -6.22 -27.22 47.48
CA LEU A 25 -5.57 -27.11 48.79
C LEU A 25 -4.72 -25.84 48.99
N ARG A 26 -4.51 -24.98 47.97
CA ARG A 26 -3.67 -23.76 48.13
C ARG A 26 -4.09 -22.59 47.25
N ASN A 27 -4.31 -21.43 47.89
CA ASN A 27 -4.47 -20.08 47.31
C ASN A 27 -3.23 -19.55 46.55
N ALA A 28 -2.40 -20.40 45.95
CA ALA A 28 -1.13 -19.97 45.37
C ALA A 28 -1.28 -19.71 43.87
N ASP A 29 -1.07 -18.45 43.45
CA ASP A 29 -0.83 -18.04 42.05
C ASP A 29 0.51 -18.58 41.47
N ILE A 30 1.08 -19.59 42.11
CA ILE A 30 2.39 -20.17 41.84
C ILE A 30 2.16 -21.60 41.37
N LEU A 31 2.67 -21.92 40.17
CA LEU A 31 2.67 -23.28 39.69
C LEU A 31 3.47 -24.16 40.65
N SER A 32 2.88 -25.28 41.09
CA SER A 32 3.59 -26.26 41.91
C SER A 32 4.94 -26.67 41.27
N SER A 33 5.91 -27.02 42.12
CA SER A 33 7.19 -27.54 41.65
C SER A 33 6.97 -28.79 40.80
N LEU A 34 7.66 -28.86 39.67
CA LEU A 34 7.67 -30.04 38.80
C LEU A 34 7.95 -31.29 39.64
N ILE A 35 7.05 -32.27 39.59
CA ILE A 35 7.29 -33.61 40.11
C ILE A 35 7.83 -34.43 38.95
N PRO A 36 9.15 -34.63 38.82
CA PRO A 36 9.71 -35.43 37.73
C PRO A 36 9.26 -36.89 37.91
N HIS A 37 8.51 -37.41 36.95
CA HIS A 37 8.05 -38.79 36.95
C HIS A 37 8.54 -39.49 35.68
N ASN A 38 9.75 -40.06 35.72
CA ASN A 38 10.49 -40.55 34.54
C ASN A 38 10.77 -39.44 33.51
N LYS A 39 11.69 -39.67 32.57
CA LYS A 39 12.33 -38.61 31.76
C LYS A 39 11.39 -37.78 30.86
N GLU A 40 10.10 -38.12 30.73
CA GLU A 40 9.19 -37.57 29.73
C GLU A 40 7.77 -37.22 30.24
N ARG A 41 7.49 -37.34 31.56
CA ARG A 41 6.18 -37.01 32.13
C ARG A 41 6.29 -35.91 33.17
N TYR A 42 5.47 -34.88 33.01
CA TYR A 42 5.46 -33.68 33.83
C TYR A 42 4.10 -33.52 34.48
N ILE A 43 4.04 -33.45 35.81
CA ILE A 43 2.79 -33.23 36.56
C ILE A 43 2.79 -31.81 37.11
N TYR A 44 1.74 -31.06 36.80
CA TYR A 44 1.49 -29.70 37.26
C TYR A 44 0.18 -29.60 38.02
N GLN A 45 0.23 -29.01 39.21
CA GLN A 45 -0.95 -28.54 39.92
C GLN A 45 -1.25 -27.11 39.49
N LEU A 46 -2.43 -26.92 38.91
CA LEU A 46 -2.98 -25.64 38.49
C LEU A 46 -3.61 -24.90 39.68
N PRO A 47 -3.60 -23.56 39.69
CA PRO A 47 -4.25 -22.76 40.73
C PRO A 47 -5.76 -22.98 40.71
N ASP A 48 -6.42 -22.64 41.83
CA ASP A 48 -7.87 -22.68 41.96
C ASP A 48 -8.58 -21.80 40.93
N ILE A 49 -9.71 -22.29 40.43
CA ILE A 49 -10.48 -21.62 39.38
C ILE A 49 -11.26 -20.46 39.99
N ASN A 50 -10.73 -19.24 39.86
CA ASN A 50 -11.46 -18.03 40.25
C ASN A 50 -12.38 -17.57 39.11
N ILE A 51 -13.60 -18.11 39.10
CA ILE A 51 -14.61 -17.86 38.05
C ILE A 51 -14.84 -16.37 37.82
N LYS A 52 -14.94 -15.55 38.89
CA LYS A 52 -15.22 -14.10 38.76
C LYS A 52 -14.12 -13.38 37.99
N THR A 53 -12.87 -13.66 38.31
CA THR A 53 -11.72 -13.02 37.64
C THR A 53 -11.50 -13.57 36.23
N TRP A 54 -11.54 -14.88 36.05
CA TRP A 54 -11.24 -15.53 34.77
C TRP A 54 -12.32 -15.25 33.72
N THR A 55 -13.58 -15.13 34.14
CA THR A 55 -14.66 -14.75 33.21
C THR A 55 -14.63 -13.26 32.84
N SER A 56 -14.03 -12.40 33.67
CA SER A 56 -14.01 -10.95 33.46
C SER A 56 -12.77 -10.47 32.69
N TYR A 57 -11.59 -11.05 32.94
CA TYR A 57 -10.32 -10.57 32.38
C TYR A 57 -9.72 -11.50 31.32
N PRO A 58 -9.25 -10.98 30.15
CA PRO A 58 -8.61 -11.78 29.10
C PRO A 58 -7.14 -12.17 29.37
N GLY A 59 -6.56 -11.73 30.49
CA GLY A 59 -5.14 -11.94 30.77
C GLY A 59 -4.85 -13.25 31.49
N PRO A 60 -3.65 -13.84 31.30
CA PRO A 60 -3.27 -15.04 32.02
C PRO A 60 -3.31 -14.79 33.53
N ALA A 61 -3.93 -15.72 34.27
CA ALA A 61 -3.99 -15.66 35.74
C ALA A 61 -2.59 -15.71 36.39
N ILE A 62 -1.57 -16.14 35.63
CA ILE A 62 -0.25 -16.43 36.15
C ILE A 62 0.70 -15.27 35.83
N HIS A 63 1.20 -14.61 36.88
CA HIS A 63 2.26 -13.62 36.75
C HIS A 63 3.55 -14.27 36.23
N ARG A 64 3.90 -13.96 34.98
CA ARG A 64 5.08 -14.50 34.28
C ARG A 64 6.38 -14.38 35.06
N LYS A 65 6.56 -13.29 35.80
CA LYS A 65 7.79 -12.99 36.56
C LYS A 65 8.03 -13.96 37.72
N ASN A 66 6.98 -14.58 38.25
CA ASN A 66 7.07 -15.42 39.45
C ASN A 66 7.25 -16.92 39.11
N ASN A 67 7.15 -17.30 37.83
CA ASN A 67 7.18 -18.70 37.39
C ASN A 67 8.35 -18.93 36.43
N SER A 68 9.57 -18.99 36.98
CA SER A 68 10.83 -19.13 36.23
C SER A 68 11.13 -20.55 35.73
N ARG A 69 10.28 -21.55 36.01
CA ARG A 69 10.53 -22.99 35.74
C ARG A 69 9.57 -23.58 34.71
N ALA A 70 9.59 -23.04 33.49
CA ALA A 70 8.89 -23.60 32.33
C ALA A 70 9.50 -24.94 31.87
N VAL A 71 8.71 -25.82 31.23
CA VAL A 71 9.23 -27.05 30.61
C VAL A 71 10.29 -26.71 29.55
N PHE A 72 10.05 -25.71 28.70
CA PHE A 72 11.05 -25.28 27.71
C PHE A 72 12.18 -24.40 28.28
N GLY A 73 12.03 -23.90 29.50
CA GLY A 73 13.15 -23.30 30.24
C GLY A 73 14.16 -24.37 30.64
N ILE A 74 13.68 -25.58 30.93
CA ILE A 74 14.50 -26.75 31.29
C ILE A 74 15.06 -27.43 30.04
N SER A 75 14.31 -27.43 28.92
CA SER A 75 14.75 -28.03 27.66
C SER A 75 15.50 -27.09 26.72
N GLN A 76 16.14 -26.00 27.16
CA GLN A 76 16.95 -25.16 26.25
C GLN A 76 18.12 -25.93 25.57
N ALA A 77 18.41 -27.16 25.98
CA ALA A 77 19.25 -28.13 25.25
C ALA A 77 18.57 -28.77 24.00
N ALA A 78 17.26 -28.60 23.83
CA ALA A 78 16.41 -29.20 22.78
C ALA A 78 16.32 -28.38 21.49
N LYS A 79 17.18 -27.36 21.31
CA LYS A 79 17.22 -26.50 20.11
C LYS A 79 17.57 -27.22 18.78
N LEU A 80 17.58 -28.56 18.72
CA LEU A 80 18.13 -29.31 17.59
C LEU A 80 17.24 -30.42 16.99
N PHE A 81 16.05 -30.73 17.52
CA PHE A 81 15.25 -31.83 16.99
C PHE A 81 13.96 -31.35 16.33
N LYS A 82 13.72 -31.86 15.13
CA LYS A 82 12.63 -31.48 14.20
C LYS A 82 11.29 -32.13 14.58
N ASP A 83 11.28 -33.03 15.57
CA ASP A 83 10.20 -33.99 15.84
C ASP A 83 9.70 -33.95 17.30
N PHE A 84 9.54 -32.75 17.89
CA PHE A 84 9.00 -32.65 19.26
C PHE A 84 7.48 -32.73 19.27
N CYS A 85 6.95 -33.80 19.86
CA CYS A 85 5.52 -33.97 20.14
C CYS A 85 5.19 -33.69 21.61
N PHE A 86 4.10 -32.96 21.86
CA PHE A 86 3.58 -32.72 23.21
C PHE A 86 2.13 -33.14 23.33
N ILE A 87 1.82 -33.87 24.39
CA ILE A 87 0.45 -34.22 24.78
C ILE A 87 0.17 -33.52 26.11
N GLY A 88 -0.59 -32.44 26.06
CA GLY A 88 -1.13 -31.78 27.24
C GLY A 88 -2.39 -32.49 27.69
N VAL A 89 -2.49 -32.85 28.96
CA VAL A 89 -3.69 -33.43 29.56
C VAL A 89 -4.16 -32.52 30.69
N ILE A 90 -5.37 -31.98 30.61
CA ILE A 90 -5.99 -31.24 31.70
C ILE A 90 -7.10 -32.08 32.30
N ILE A 91 -6.97 -32.45 33.57
CA ILE A 91 -8.04 -33.08 34.33
C ILE A 91 -8.79 -31.99 35.08
N THR A 92 -10.09 -31.92 34.84
CA THR A 92 -11.00 -31.00 35.51
C THR A 92 -12.18 -31.79 36.08
N THR A 93 -12.53 -31.53 37.32
CA THR A 93 -13.66 -32.11 38.04
C THR A 93 -14.68 -31.03 38.39
N ILE A 94 -15.96 -31.38 38.55
CA ILE A 94 -16.97 -30.40 39.03
C ILE A 94 -16.56 -29.76 40.36
N SER A 95 -15.90 -30.50 41.26
CA SER A 95 -15.44 -29.99 42.55
C SER A 95 -14.33 -28.92 42.46
N ASP A 96 -13.69 -28.76 41.30
CA ASP A 96 -12.67 -27.71 41.10
C ASP A 96 -13.30 -26.32 40.96
N PHE A 97 -14.63 -26.23 40.83
CA PHE A 97 -15.36 -24.97 40.67
C PHE A 97 -16.12 -24.62 41.96
N PRO A 98 -15.90 -23.41 42.52
CA PRO A 98 -16.58 -23.00 43.75
C PRO A 98 -18.08 -22.69 43.54
N THR A 99 -18.55 -22.58 42.29
CA THR A 99 -19.95 -22.30 41.96
C THR A 99 -20.51 -23.32 40.99
N ASN A 100 -21.84 -23.54 41.03
CA ASN A 100 -22.52 -24.41 40.07
C ASN A 100 -22.28 -23.93 38.63
N LEU A 101 -21.59 -24.78 37.85
CA LEU A 101 -21.22 -24.56 36.46
C LEU A 101 -22.42 -24.36 35.53
N GLU A 102 -23.57 -24.96 35.85
CA GLU A 102 -24.80 -24.85 35.05
C GLU A 102 -25.32 -23.40 34.97
N LYS A 103 -24.91 -22.55 35.92
CA LYS A 103 -25.30 -21.13 35.94
C LYS A 103 -24.42 -20.25 35.04
N LEU A 104 -23.31 -20.77 34.52
CA LEU A 104 -22.41 -20.01 33.67
C LEU A 104 -22.92 -19.97 32.24
N SER A 105 -22.83 -18.80 31.60
CA SER A 105 -23.11 -18.71 30.17
C SER A 105 -22.04 -19.44 29.37
N ASP A 106 -22.39 -19.86 28.15
CA ASP A 106 -21.50 -20.49 27.17
C ASP A 106 -20.20 -19.72 27.00
N TYR A 107 -20.32 -18.39 26.95
CA TYR A 107 -19.19 -17.48 26.84
C TYR A 107 -18.30 -17.52 28.07
N GLN A 108 -18.87 -17.43 29.28
CA GLN A 108 -18.10 -17.51 30.52
C GLN A 108 -17.38 -18.85 30.63
N PHE A 109 -18.08 -19.94 30.32
CA PHE A 109 -17.52 -21.29 30.33
C PHE A 109 -16.37 -21.44 29.32
N ALA A 110 -16.50 -20.90 28.11
CA ALA A 110 -15.44 -20.87 27.10
C ALA A 110 -14.24 -19.96 27.49
N ARG A 111 -14.43 -18.96 28.36
CA ARG A 111 -13.29 -18.21 28.90
C ARG A 111 -12.50 -19.02 29.92
N LEU A 112 -13.17 -19.85 30.72
CA LEU A 112 -12.50 -20.73 31.69
C LEU A 112 -11.59 -21.73 30.99
N THR A 113 -12.07 -22.36 29.91
CA THR A 113 -11.26 -23.26 29.07
C THR A 113 -10.07 -22.52 28.46
N THR A 114 -10.30 -21.35 27.87
CA THR A 114 -9.24 -20.49 27.30
C THR A 114 -8.15 -20.18 28.33
N HIS A 115 -8.52 -19.90 29.58
CA HIS A 115 -7.54 -19.68 30.65
C HIS A 115 -6.74 -20.93 30.99
N GLN A 116 -7.37 -22.10 31.09
CA GLN A 116 -6.65 -23.34 31.33
C GLN A 116 -5.67 -23.66 30.18
N THR A 117 -6.07 -23.44 28.92
CA THR A 117 -5.20 -23.59 27.74
C THR A 117 -4.05 -22.59 27.77
N ASN A 118 -4.33 -21.33 28.11
CA ASN A 118 -3.31 -20.29 28.25
C ASN A 118 -2.30 -20.63 29.35
N ILE A 119 -2.74 -21.23 30.46
CA ILE A 119 -1.84 -21.68 31.53
C ILE A 119 -0.92 -22.78 31.02
N LEU A 120 -1.43 -23.79 30.31
CA LEU A 120 -0.59 -24.81 29.68
C LEU A 120 0.37 -24.20 28.66
N ASN A 121 -0.12 -23.28 27.82
CA ASN A 121 0.72 -22.54 26.89
C ASN A 121 1.81 -21.76 27.63
N HIS A 122 1.52 -21.17 28.78
CA HIS A 122 2.54 -20.54 29.62
C HIS A 122 3.53 -21.56 30.20
N ILE A 123 3.07 -22.73 30.66
CA ILE A 123 3.96 -23.81 31.12
C ILE A 123 4.93 -24.24 30.00
N LEU A 124 4.46 -24.26 28.75
CA LEU A 124 5.28 -24.50 27.59
C LEU A 124 6.23 -23.31 27.32
N TYR A 125 5.75 -22.08 27.13
CA TYR A 125 6.54 -20.98 26.53
C TYR A 125 7.02 -19.88 27.49
N THR A 126 6.88 -20.01 28.81
CA THR A 126 7.20 -18.90 29.75
C THR A 126 8.63 -18.36 29.61
N SER A 127 9.59 -19.19 29.17
CA SER A 127 11.00 -18.83 28.93
C SER A 127 11.31 -18.21 27.56
N TYR A 128 10.36 -18.19 26.61
CA TYR A 128 10.61 -17.66 25.26
C TYR A 128 10.40 -16.14 25.21
N PRO A 129 11.36 -15.32 24.76
CA PRO A 129 11.17 -13.88 24.64
C PRO A 129 9.98 -13.60 23.70
N THR A 130 8.97 -12.91 24.23
CA THR A 130 7.62 -12.74 23.66
C THR A 130 7.54 -12.02 22.32
N GLY A 131 8.67 -11.60 21.75
CA GLY A 131 8.70 -10.89 20.48
C GLY A 131 8.59 -11.77 19.25
N ASP A 132 9.00 -13.06 19.33
CA ASP A 132 9.29 -13.85 18.12
C ASP A 132 8.80 -15.31 18.18
N ALA A 133 8.11 -15.70 19.25
CA ALA A 133 7.62 -17.09 19.44
C ALA A 133 6.56 -17.49 18.38
N ASN A 134 5.89 -16.50 17.81
CA ASN A 134 4.81 -16.68 16.84
C ASN A 134 5.29 -17.20 15.47
N GLY A 135 6.59 -17.09 15.14
CA GLY A 135 7.07 -17.33 13.77
C GLY A 135 7.85 -18.63 13.52
N LYS A 136 8.25 -19.40 14.55
CA LYS A 136 9.28 -20.45 14.36
C LYS A 136 9.16 -21.74 15.17
N SER A 137 8.12 -21.95 15.98
CA SER A 137 7.99 -23.26 16.62
C SER A 137 7.35 -24.26 15.68
N ASN A 138 8.12 -25.24 15.16
CA ASN A 138 7.64 -26.45 14.47
C ASN A 138 6.84 -27.38 15.41
N LEU A 139 6.04 -26.83 16.33
CA LEU A 139 5.17 -27.60 17.23
C LEU A 139 3.88 -27.99 16.52
N ASP A 140 4.04 -28.42 15.26
CA ASP A 140 2.98 -28.87 14.38
C ASP A 140 2.27 -30.12 14.92
N ILE A 141 2.78 -30.73 15.98
CA ILE A 141 2.40 -32.03 16.51
C ILE A 141 2.12 -31.90 18.02
N SER A 142 1.06 -31.18 18.36
CA SER A 142 0.68 -30.91 19.74
C SER A 142 -0.81 -31.20 19.96
N LEU A 143 -1.09 -32.06 20.94
CA LEU A 143 -2.43 -32.54 21.27
C LEU A 143 -2.79 -32.11 22.69
N LEU A 144 -3.98 -31.53 22.84
CA LEU A 144 -4.59 -31.25 24.14
C LEU A 144 -5.73 -32.24 24.40
N ILE A 145 -5.63 -33.00 25.48
CA ILE A 145 -6.68 -33.89 25.98
C ILE A 145 -7.27 -33.26 27.25
N ARG A 146 -8.56 -32.97 27.24
CA ARG A 146 -9.31 -32.49 28.40
C ARG A 146 -10.12 -33.62 28.97
N ILE A 147 -9.92 -33.95 30.22
CA ILE A 147 -10.71 -34.95 30.93
C ILE A 147 -11.67 -34.22 31.85
N GLN A 148 -12.96 -34.28 31.53
CA GLN A 148 -14.05 -33.66 32.27
C GLN A 148 -14.74 -34.72 33.13
N VAL A 149 -14.53 -34.68 34.46
CA VAL A 149 -15.13 -35.64 35.40
C VAL A 149 -16.44 -35.11 35.96
N ASN A 150 -17.52 -35.86 35.74
CA ASN A 150 -18.90 -35.60 36.15
C ASN A 150 -19.54 -34.35 35.51
N PHE A 151 -19.13 -33.97 34.30
CA PHE A 151 -19.74 -32.84 33.59
C PHE A 151 -20.94 -33.28 32.78
N ASN A 152 -22.01 -32.47 32.78
CA ASN A 152 -23.16 -32.63 31.88
C ASN A 152 -23.02 -31.82 30.58
N ARG A 153 -21.93 -31.06 30.44
CA ARG A 153 -21.69 -30.12 29.34
C ARG A 153 -20.25 -30.18 28.85
N ILE A 154 -20.06 -30.16 27.54
CA ILE A 154 -18.74 -30.10 26.89
C ILE A 154 -18.09 -28.74 27.11
N MET A 155 -16.82 -28.74 27.51
CA MET A 155 -15.97 -27.55 27.59
C MET A 155 -15.57 -27.10 26.18
N HIS A 156 -16.17 -26.01 25.70
CA HIS A 156 -15.80 -25.40 24.41
C HIS A 156 -14.56 -24.53 24.57
N GLU A 157 -13.61 -24.62 23.64
CA GLU A 157 -12.48 -23.71 23.60
C GLU A 157 -12.91 -22.36 23.04
N GLY A 158 -12.51 -21.28 23.72
CA GLY A 158 -12.58 -19.96 23.12
C GLY A 158 -11.53 -19.80 22.03
N ARG A 159 -11.25 -18.55 21.64
CA ARG A 159 -10.14 -18.27 20.72
C ARG A 159 -8.82 -18.68 21.39
N ILE A 160 -8.32 -19.87 21.10
CA ILE A 160 -6.99 -20.30 21.53
C ILE A 160 -6.00 -19.34 20.87
N GLY A 161 -5.45 -18.42 21.68
CA GLY A 161 -4.56 -17.36 21.18
C GLY A 161 -3.18 -17.87 20.77
N SER A 162 -2.92 -19.16 20.90
CA SER A 162 -1.60 -19.76 20.73
C SER A 162 -1.66 -20.97 19.80
N ALA A 163 -0.84 -20.96 18.76
CA ALA A 163 -0.56 -22.04 17.81
C ALA A 163 0.07 -23.30 18.45
N ALA A 164 -0.13 -23.52 19.75
CA ALA A 164 0.60 -24.47 20.56
C ALA A 164 -0.07 -25.83 20.71
N PHE A 165 -1.37 -25.95 20.41
CA PHE A 165 -2.13 -27.19 20.38
C PHE A 165 -3.05 -27.14 19.16
N LYS A 166 -2.83 -28.04 18.19
CA LYS A 166 -3.68 -28.13 16.98
C LYS A 166 -4.95 -28.93 17.25
N LEU A 167 -4.80 -30.04 17.96
CA LEU A 167 -5.90 -30.95 18.26
C LEU A 167 -6.37 -30.78 19.70
N VAL A 168 -7.68 -30.70 19.91
CA VAL A 168 -8.30 -30.72 21.23
C VAL A 168 -9.32 -31.85 21.32
N TYR A 169 -9.03 -32.85 22.15
CA TYR A 169 -9.94 -33.93 22.50
C TYR A 169 -10.52 -33.71 23.89
N ASN A 170 -11.82 -33.86 24.04
CA ASN A 170 -12.52 -33.81 25.32
C ASN A 170 -13.04 -35.21 25.64
N LEU A 171 -12.61 -35.78 26.75
CA LEU A 171 -13.14 -36.99 27.34
C LEU A 171 -14.06 -36.60 28.49
N ILE A 172 -15.36 -36.81 28.33
CA ILE A 172 -16.35 -36.60 29.40
C ILE A 172 -16.58 -37.93 30.09
N LEU A 173 -16.42 -37.95 31.42
CA LEU A 173 -16.65 -39.12 32.26
C LEU A 173 -17.87 -38.86 33.14
N VAL A 174 -18.95 -39.59 32.88
CA VAL A 174 -20.17 -39.56 33.72
C VAL A 174 -20.45 -40.99 34.17
N ASP A 175 -20.54 -41.21 35.48
CA ASP A 175 -20.84 -42.52 36.09
C ASP A 175 -19.95 -43.67 35.59
N GLY A 176 -18.67 -43.37 35.34
CA GLY A 176 -17.69 -44.34 34.84
C GLY A 176 -17.77 -44.65 33.34
N LYS A 177 -18.72 -44.05 32.59
CA LYS A 177 -18.77 -44.11 31.13
C LYS A 177 -18.05 -42.91 30.53
N GLY A 178 -17.22 -43.15 29.52
CA GLY A 178 -16.43 -42.13 28.83
C GLY A 178 -16.94 -41.86 27.42
N GLU A 179 -17.24 -40.60 27.12
CA GLU A 179 -17.57 -40.11 25.78
C GLU A 179 -16.45 -39.20 25.27
N TRP A 180 -15.97 -39.47 24.05
CA TRP A 180 -14.92 -38.69 23.41
C TRP A 180 -15.50 -37.71 22.41
N HIS A 181 -15.12 -36.45 22.53
CA HIS A 181 -15.49 -35.39 21.60
C HIS A 181 -14.24 -34.76 21.01
N TYR A 182 -14.20 -34.66 19.69
CA TYR A 182 -13.27 -33.79 19.00
C TYR A 182 -13.87 -32.39 18.89
N ILE A 183 -13.10 -31.38 19.29
CA ILE A 183 -13.48 -29.97 19.13
C ILE A 183 -12.45 -29.33 18.22
N THR A 184 -12.90 -28.85 17.07
CA THR A 184 -12.07 -27.98 16.24
C THR A 184 -11.99 -26.60 16.90
N PRO A 185 -10.80 -26.07 17.18
CA PRO A 185 -10.63 -24.70 17.66
C PRO A 185 -10.94 -23.71 16.52
N THR A 186 -12.21 -23.48 16.22
CA THR A 186 -12.61 -22.53 15.17
C THR A 186 -12.65 -21.10 15.68
N THR A 187 -12.43 -20.16 14.75
CA THR A 187 -12.47 -18.73 15.02
C THR A 187 -13.91 -18.27 15.27
N GLN A 188 -14.18 -17.93 16.53
CA GLN A 188 -15.24 -17.02 17.01
C GLN A 188 -16.72 -17.44 16.91
N TRP A 189 -17.16 -18.35 16.04
CA TRP A 189 -18.61 -18.58 15.85
C TRP A 189 -18.97 -20.06 15.77
N GLY A 190 -19.40 -20.62 16.92
CA GLY A 190 -19.94 -21.98 17.04
C GLY A 190 -18.88 -23.08 16.97
N CYS A 191 -18.49 -23.63 18.12
CA CYS A 191 -17.68 -24.84 18.17
C CYS A 191 -18.53 -26.02 17.68
N LYS A 192 -18.15 -26.64 16.56
CA LYS A 192 -18.69 -27.95 16.20
C LYS A 192 -17.93 -29.02 16.99
N SER A 193 -18.65 -29.79 17.80
CA SER A 193 -18.10 -31.01 18.41
C SER A 193 -18.51 -32.22 17.59
N LYS A 194 -17.59 -33.16 17.41
CA LYS A 194 -17.84 -34.46 16.78
C LYS A 194 -17.63 -35.54 17.82
N LEU A 195 -18.65 -36.38 18.04
CA LEU A 195 -18.50 -37.58 18.86
C LEU A 195 -17.55 -38.55 18.14
N LEU A 196 -16.52 -39.02 18.84
CA LEU A 196 -15.53 -39.98 18.33
C LEU A 196 -15.73 -41.34 18.97
N SER A 197 -15.45 -42.41 18.22
CA SER A 197 -15.37 -43.73 18.83
C SER A 197 -14.07 -43.85 19.64
N PRO A 198 -14.06 -44.55 20.78
CA PRO A 198 -12.83 -44.77 21.55
C PRO A 198 -11.71 -45.41 20.72
N LYS A 199 -12.06 -46.25 19.73
CA LYS A 199 -11.07 -46.87 18.83
C LYS A 199 -10.36 -45.84 17.96
N ASP A 200 -11.10 -44.86 17.41
CA ASP A 200 -10.52 -43.80 16.59
C ASP A 200 -9.58 -42.92 17.41
N VAL A 201 -9.97 -42.59 18.65
CA VAL A 201 -9.13 -41.80 19.56
C VAL A 201 -7.85 -42.57 19.90
N VAL A 202 -7.96 -43.84 20.29
CA VAL A 202 -6.79 -44.68 20.61
C VAL A 202 -5.86 -44.77 19.42
N GLN A 203 -6.39 -44.99 18.22
CA GLN A 203 -5.60 -45.03 17.00
C GLN A 203 -4.86 -43.71 16.76
N THR A 204 -5.53 -42.57 16.91
CA THR A 204 -4.90 -41.25 16.74
C THR A 204 -3.84 -40.96 17.80
N ILE A 205 -4.11 -41.20 19.09
CA ILE A 205 -3.18 -40.85 20.18
C ILE A 205 -1.96 -41.79 20.28
N SER A 206 -2.06 -42.98 19.68
CA SER A 206 -0.98 -43.99 19.70
C SER A 206 0.15 -43.75 18.72
N ASN A 207 -0.04 -42.89 17.74
CA ASN A 207 0.99 -42.53 16.78
C ASN A 207 0.84 -41.06 16.40
N TYR A 208 1.81 -40.24 16.78
CA TYR A 208 1.75 -38.79 16.55
C TYR A 208 1.68 -38.43 15.06
N SER A 209 2.16 -39.29 14.16
CA SER A 209 2.05 -39.07 12.70
C SER A 209 0.60 -39.08 12.21
N HIS A 210 -0.34 -39.61 13.01
CA HIS A 210 -1.77 -39.59 12.71
C HIS A 210 -2.47 -38.32 13.21
N PHE A 211 -1.79 -37.43 13.94
CA PHE A 211 -2.41 -36.18 14.38
C PHE A 211 -2.88 -35.36 13.18
N ASP A 212 -2.07 -35.29 12.10
CA ASP A 212 -2.45 -34.61 10.87
C ASP A 212 -3.65 -35.28 10.16
N SER A 213 -3.81 -36.59 10.29
CA SER A 213 -4.96 -37.29 9.70
C SER A 213 -6.26 -37.08 10.48
N ALA A 214 -6.17 -36.65 11.74
CA ALA A 214 -7.33 -36.26 12.54
C ALA A 214 -7.76 -34.81 12.29
N LEU A 215 -6.89 -34.00 11.67
CA LEU A 215 -7.29 -32.70 11.13
C LEU A 215 -8.23 -32.92 9.95
N GLU A 216 -9.30 -32.13 9.89
CA GLU A 216 -10.12 -32.12 8.67
C GLU A 216 -9.22 -31.70 7.49
N PRO A 217 -9.33 -32.37 6.33
CA PRO A 217 -8.51 -32.03 5.17
C PRO A 217 -8.69 -30.54 4.84
N PRO A 218 -7.64 -29.86 4.33
CA PRO A 218 -7.72 -28.44 4.03
C PRO A 218 -8.90 -28.17 3.12
N SER A 219 -9.75 -27.24 3.53
CA SER A 219 -10.80 -26.72 2.67
C SER A 219 -10.18 -25.84 1.60
N ASP A 220 -10.53 -26.08 0.34
CA ASP A 220 -10.07 -25.24 -0.77
C ASP A 220 -10.56 -23.79 -0.62
N LEU A 221 -11.75 -23.61 -0.02
CA LEU A 221 -12.37 -22.31 0.21
C LEU A 221 -13.04 -22.27 1.60
N PHE A 222 -12.77 -21.23 2.38
CA PHE A 222 -13.51 -20.89 3.58
C PHE A 222 -14.11 -19.50 3.45
N MET A 223 -15.42 -19.40 3.67
CA MET A 223 -16.16 -18.14 3.62
C MET A 223 -16.67 -17.79 5.02
N LEU A 224 -16.39 -16.56 5.44
CA LEU A 224 -16.91 -16.00 6.68
C LEU A 224 -17.63 -14.68 6.40
N LYS A 225 -18.83 -14.55 6.96
CA LYS A 225 -19.72 -13.42 6.74
C LYS A 225 -19.94 -12.73 8.07
N ASN A 226 -19.78 -11.40 8.10
CA ASN A 226 -19.92 -10.65 9.34
C ASN A 226 -21.41 -10.42 9.75
N ARG A 227 -22.36 -10.83 8.90
CA ARG A 227 -23.81 -10.74 9.13
C ARG A 227 -24.51 -11.99 8.63
N ARG A 228 -25.54 -12.44 9.38
CA ARG A 228 -26.47 -13.50 8.98
C ARG A 228 -27.18 -13.08 7.69
N SER A 229 -26.68 -13.50 6.53
CA SER A 229 -27.50 -13.50 5.33
C SER A 229 -28.52 -14.64 5.43
N SER A 230 -29.65 -14.54 4.74
CA SER A 230 -30.61 -15.64 4.61
C SER A 230 -30.02 -16.90 3.98
N LEU A 231 -28.80 -16.83 3.44
CA LEU A 231 -28.17 -17.88 2.64
C LEU A 231 -27.18 -18.76 3.41
N ASN A 232 -26.90 -18.50 4.70
CA ASN A 232 -26.03 -19.33 5.57
C ASN A 232 -24.79 -19.93 4.87
N LEU A 233 -24.00 -19.08 4.22
CA LEU A 233 -22.82 -19.51 3.46
C LEU A 233 -21.55 -19.59 4.31
N ASP A 234 -21.67 -19.43 5.63
CA ASP A 234 -20.54 -19.57 6.55
C ASP A 234 -20.13 -21.03 6.58
N GLY A 235 -18.93 -21.31 6.06
CA GLY A 235 -18.55 -22.69 5.88
C GLY A 235 -17.29 -22.91 5.08
N TYR A 236 -16.91 -24.18 5.08
CA TYR A 236 -15.80 -24.74 4.35
C TYR A 236 -16.37 -25.42 3.11
N TYR A 237 -15.80 -25.10 1.95
CA TYR A 237 -16.17 -25.68 0.67
C TYR A 237 -14.94 -26.36 0.09
N THR A 238 -15.11 -27.63 -0.25
CA THR A 238 -14.13 -28.39 -1.02
C THR A 238 -14.14 -27.94 -2.48
N GLY A 239 -13.05 -28.15 -3.21
CA GLY A 239 -12.94 -27.84 -4.63
C GLY A 239 -13.97 -28.62 -5.45
N LYS A 240 -14.32 -29.84 -5.00
CA LYS A 240 -15.42 -30.61 -5.54
C LYS A 240 -16.77 -29.90 -5.35
N GLU A 241 -17.10 -29.47 -4.12
CA GLU A 241 -18.35 -28.73 -3.86
C GLU A 241 -18.41 -27.41 -4.64
N CYS A 242 -17.29 -26.68 -4.73
CA CYS A 242 -17.18 -25.48 -5.55
C CYS A 242 -17.43 -25.77 -7.04
N CYS A 243 -16.88 -26.88 -7.57
CA CYS A 243 -17.10 -27.29 -8.95
C CYS A 243 -18.50 -27.83 -9.22
N ASP A 244 -19.07 -28.57 -8.29
CA ASP A 244 -20.44 -29.07 -8.38
C ASP A 244 -21.43 -27.91 -8.40
N GLU A 245 -21.17 -26.83 -7.65
CA GLU A 245 -21.98 -25.60 -7.72
C GLU A 245 -21.71 -24.77 -9.00
N TYR A 246 -20.46 -24.67 -9.45
CA TYR A 246 -20.13 -24.00 -10.72
C TYR A 246 -20.77 -24.68 -11.93
N GLY A 247 -20.76 -26.02 -11.96
CA GLY A 247 -21.32 -26.84 -13.05
C GLY A 247 -22.83 -26.71 -13.23
N LYS A 248 -23.56 -26.25 -12.21
CA LYS A 248 -25.02 -26.00 -12.30
C LYS A 248 -25.37 -24.76 -13.11
N ASN A 249 -24.38 -23.88 -13.36
CA ASN A 249 -24.37 -22.62 -14.12
C ASN A 249 -23.65 -21.56 -13.25
N PRO A 250 -22.61 -20.88 -13.74
CA PRO A 250 -21.87 -19.87 -12.97
C PRO A 250 -22.76 -18.77 -12.40
N PHE A 251 -23.89 -18.46 -13.05
CA PHE A 251 -24.83 -17.47 -12.56
C PHE A 251 -26.02 -18.06 -11.79
N HIS A 252 -26.23 -19.39 -11.75
CA HIS A 252 -27.35 -19.99 -10.99
C HIS A 252 -27.28 -19.64 -9.50
N LEU A 253 -26.08 -19.56 -8.95
CA LEU A 253 -25.89 -19.07 -7.59
C LEU A 253 -26.41 -17.63 -7.43
N ILE A 254 -26.23 -16.71 -8.40
CA ILE A 254 -26.78 -15.35 -8.39
C ILE A 254 -28.30 -15.39 -8.61
N THR A 255 -28.74 -16.11 -9.63
CA THR A 255 -30.09 -15.97 -10.17
C THR A 255 -31.12 -16.74 -9.37
N GLU A 256 -30.77 -17.94 -8.88
CA GLU A 256 -31.69 -18.83 -8.18
C GLU A 256 -31.44 -18.89 -6.68
N LYS A 257 -30.17 -18.80 -6.28
CA LYS A 257 -29.78 -18.80 -4.86
C LYS A 257 -29.49 -17.41 -4.31
N LEU A 258 -29.61 -16.35 -5.11
CA LEU A 258 -29.40 -14.95 -4.69
C LEU A 258 -28.02 -14.68 -4.07
N TYR A 259 -27.00 -15.45 -4.44
CA TYR A 259 -25.62 -15.20 -4.05
C TYR A 259 -25.17 -13.89 -4.68
N HIS A 260 -24.35 -13.13 -3.96
CA HIS A 260 -23.78 -11.91 -4.53
C HIS A 260 -22.65 -12.25 -5.52
N PRO A 261 -22.41 -11.38 -6.53
CA PRO A 261 -21.47 -11.68 -7.62
C PRO A 261 -20.04 -12.00 -7.20
N ARG A 262 -19.59 -11.53 -6.02
CA ARG A 262 -18.24 -11.77 -5.52
C ARG A 262 -18.05 -13.22 -5.06
N SER A 263 -18.94 -13.77 -4.24
CA SER A 263 -18.88 -15.16 -3.78
C SER A 263 -18.81 -16.14 -4.95
N ILE A 264 -19.54 -15.83 -6.03
CA ILE A 264 -19.57 -16.62 -7.25
C ILE A 264 -18.30 -16.50 -8.06
N LEU A 265 -17.71 -15.31 -8.17
CA LEU A 265 -16.41 -15.13 -8.79
C LEU A 265 -15.38 -16.05 -8.12
N PHE A 266 -15.40 -16.16 -6.79
CA PHE A 266 -14.48 -17.03 -6.06
C PHE A 266 -14.78 -18.52 -6.22
N ILE A 267 -16.05 -18.95 -6.14
CA ILE A 267 -16.44 -20.35 -6.43
C ILE A 267 -16.03 -20.74 -7.86
N SER A 268 -16.21 -19.83 -8.81
CA SER A 268 -15.82 -20.00 -10.21
C SER A 268 -14.31 -20.09 -10.38
N LEU A 269 -13.55 -19.19 -9.73
CA LEU A 269 -12.09 -19.21 -9.77
C LEU A 269 -11.52 -20.49 -9.15
N VAL A 270 -12.07 -20.93 -8.01
CA VAL A 270 -11.71 -22.20 -7.36
C VAL A 270 -11.89 -23.37 -8.31
N CYS A 271 -13.06 -23.47 -8.97
CA CYS A 271 -13.31 -24.57 -9.88
C CYS A 271 -12.46 -24.54 -11.16
N LEU A 272 -12.24 -23.35 -11.72
CA LEU A 272 -11.48 -23.19 -12.96
C LEU A 272 -9.97 -23.41 -12.79
N GLY A 273 -9.48 -23.64 -11.57
CA GLY A 273 -8.08 -23.92 -11.27
C GLY A 273 -7.13 -22.77 -11.62
N ASN A 274 -7.67 -21.57 -11.90
CA ASN A 274 -6.93 -20.44 -12.47
C ASN A 274 -6.79 -19.30 -11.46
N PHE A 275 -6.24 -19.62 -10.29
CA PHE A 275 -5.87 -18.64 -9.27
C PHE A 275 -4.59 -19.11 -8.57
N THR A 276 -3.73 -18.15 -8.23
CA THR A 276 -2.58 -18.39 -7.37
C THR A 276 -2.91 -17.95 -5.94
N TYR A 277 -2.57 -18.83 -5.00
CA TYR A 277 -2.89 -18.81 -3.58
C TYR A 277 -2.68 -17.44 -2.90
N GLY A 278 -3.69 -16.94 -2.18
CA GLY A 278 -3.59 -15.70 -1.42
C GLY A 278 -4.84 -15.36 -0.61
N LYS A 279 -4.65 -14.55 0.44
CA LYS A 279 -5.74 -13.95 1.24
C LYS A 279 -6.30 -12.75 0.49
N ALA A 280 -7.50 -12.87 -0.06
CA ALA A 280 -8.25 -11.74 -0.59
C ALA A 280 -9.02 -11.06 0.55
N THR A 281 -8.30 -10.29 1.38
CA THR A 281 -8.95 -9.32 2.26
C THR A 281 -9.10 -8.00 1.54
N ASP A 282 -10.32 -7.46 1.57
CA ASP A 282 -10.54 -6.03 1.37
C ASP A 282 -9.86 -5.29 2.53
N LEU A 283 -8.54 -5.09 2.42
CA LEU A 283 -7.76 -4.20 3.25
C LEU A 283 -7.85 -2.77 2.70
N GLY A 284 -9.01 -2.39 2.14
CA GLY A 284 -9.41 -1.00 2.13
C GLY A 284 -9.18 -0.38 3.53
N PRO A 285 -8.84 0.90 3.61
CA PRO A 285 -8.34 1.52 4.83
C PRO A 285 -9.28 1.29 6.03
N SER A 286 -8.75 0.53 7.00
CA SER A 286 -9.25 0.12 8.33
C SER A 286 -10.73 -0.27 8.50
N GLU A 287 -10.91 -1.38 9.22
CA GLU A 287 -12.17 -2.08 9.45
C GLU A 287 -13.31 -1.27 10.10
N ASP A 288 -13.06 -0.05 10.58
CA ASP A 288 -14.00 0.76 11.35
C ASP A 288 -14.65 1.92 10.57
N ASN A 289 -14.04 2.41 9.47
CA ASN A 289 -14.46 3.70 8.86
C ASN A 289 -15.53 3.61 7.77
N TYR A 290 -15.84 2.42 7.23
CA TYR A 290 -16.90 2.28 6.21
C TYR A 290 -18.32 2.18 6.80
N ARG A 291 -18.47 2.17 8.13
CA ARG A 291 -19.80 2.04 8.77
C ARG A 291 -20.65 3.30 8.71
N GLU A 292 -20.06 4.49 8.55
CA GLU A 292 -20.85 5.71 8.74
C GLU A 292 -21.39 6.36 7.46
N HIS A 293 -20.83 6.13 6.27
CA HIS A 293 -21.15 7.02 5.14
C HIS A 293 -21.45 6.37 3.78
N ARG A 294 -21.62 5.04 3.69
CA ARG A 294 -22.25 4.43 2.51
C ARG A 294 -23.75 4.24 2.73
N GLY A 295 -24.45 5.38 2.79
CA GLY A 295 -25.91 5.44 2.94
C GLY A 295 -26.44 4.79 4.22
N LYS A 296 -27.67 5.14 4.58
CA LYS A 296 -28.45 4.42 5.59
C LYS A 296 -28.88 3.03 5.09
N GLU A 297 -28.00 2.31 4.40
CA GLU A 297 -28.23 0.91 4.10
C GLU A 297 -27.68 0.10 5.26
N GLU A 298 -28.58 -0.36 6.12
CA GLU A 298 -28.38 -1.47 7.05
C GLU A 298 -27.96 -2.78 6.33
N TYR A 299 -27.34 -2.73 5.14
CA TYR A 299 -27.11 -3.85 4.24
C TYR A 299 -25.72 -3.85 3.60
N THR A 300 -24.77 -3.01 4.04
CA THR A 300 -23.38 -3.16 3.60
C THR A 300 -22.76 -4.41 4.23
N TYR A 301 -22.37 -5.32 3.35
CA TYR A 301 -22.12 -6.71 3.62
C TYR A 301 -20.62 -7.01 3.47
N ARG A 302 -20.00 -7.64 4.49
CA ARG A 302 -18.56 -7.95 4.52
C ARG A 302 -18.34 -9.46 4.40
N GLU A 303 -17.59 -9.85 3.37
CA GLU A 303 -17.12 -11.22 3.15
C GLU A 303 -15.63 -11.30 3.41
N TYR A 304 -15.23 -12.27 4.24
CA TYR A 304 -13.84 -12.69 4.35
C TYR A 304 -13.72 -14.04 3.64
N ILE A 305 -12.86 -14.08 2.63
CA ILE A 305 -12.64 -15.26 1.82
C ILE A 305 -11.20 -15.71 2.03
N PHE A 306 -11.07 -16.96 2.46
CA PHE A 306 -9.83 -17.61 2.80
C PHE A 306 -9.66 -18.81 1.88
N MET A 307 -8.52 -18.93 1.19
CA MET A 307 -8.26 -19.99 0.21
C MET A 307 -7.09 -20.85 0.66
N ASN A 308 -7.23 -22.18 0.56
CA ASN A 308 -6.25 -23.15 1.05
C ASN A 308 -5.75 -22.83 2.47
N VAL A 309 -6.65 -22.30 3.30
CA VAL A 309 -6.35 -22.06 4.70
C VAL A 309 -6.59 -23.40 5.38
N TYR A 310 -5.51 -24.05 5.83
CA TYR A 310 -5.67 -25.02 6.91
C TYR A 310 -6.55 -24.35 7.96
N ARG A 311 -7.54 -25.07 8.48
CA ARG A 311 -8.59 -24.55 9.37
C ARG A 311 -8.07 -23.66 10.52
N GLU A 312 -6.78 -23.76 10.81
CA GLU A 312 -6.03 -23.17 11.91
C GLU A 312 -5.07 -22.02 11.51
N GLU A 313 -4.82 -21.74 10.23
CA GLU A 313 -3.85 -20.72 9.78
C GLU A 313 -4.40 -19.28 9.68
N MET A 314 -5.54 -18.96 10.32
CA MET A 314 -6.05 -17.59 10.31
C MET A 314 -5.17 -16.57 11.05
N GLN A 315 -4.13 -16.99 11.77
CA GLN A 315 -3.22 -16.08 12.46
C GLN A 315 -1.98 -15.67 11.66
N TYR A 316 -1.62 -16.38 10.60
CA TYR A 316 -0.45 -16.04 9.78
C TYR A 316 -0.85 -15.95 8.32
N ALA A 317 -0.74 -14.75 7.76
CA ALA A 317 -0.89 -14.58 6.33
C ALA A 317 0.16 -15.45 5.62
N PRO A 318 -0.20 -16.27 4.63
CA PRO A 318 0.79 -16.96 3.80
C PRO A 318 1.76 -15.93 3.24
N ASN A 319 3.05 -16.27 3.19
CA ASN A 319 4.08 -15.39 2.64
C ASN A 319 3.68 -14.96 1.22
N LEU A 320 3.32 -13.69 1.14
CA LEU A 320 2.83 -13.03 -0.06
C LEU A 320 3.96 -12.98 -1.10
N TYR A 321 3.93 -13.85 -2.10
CA TYR A 321 4.72 -13.66 -3.31
C TYR A 321 4.03 -12.58 -4.15
N VAL A 322 4.38 -11.33 -3.88
CA VAL A 322 3.97 -10.18 -4.70
C VAL A 322 4.70 -10.30 -6.03
N VAL A 323 3.96 -10.48 -7.13
CA VAL A 323 4.48 -10.09 -8.45
C VAL A 323 4.87 -8.63 -8.32
N THR A 324 6.16 -8.31 -8.45
CA THR A 324 6.66 -6.94 -8.38
C THR A 324 6.17 -6.14 -9.58
N ILE A 325 4.87 -5.85 -9.62
CA ILE A 325 4.39 -4.63 -10.22
C ILE A 325 5.07 -3.55 -9.39
N ASN A 326 6.07 -2.89 -9.95
CA ASN A 326 6.74 -1.79 -9.28
C ASN A 326 5.67 -0.77 -8.88
N GLN A 327 5.28 -0.80 -7.61
CA GLN A 327 4.36 0.16 -7.00
C GLN A 327 5.09 1.50 -6.94
N GLY A 328 5.10 2.18 -8.07
CA GLY A 328 5.58 3.54 -8.23
C GLY A 328 4.49 4.54 -7.92
N PHE A 329 4.90 5.78 -7.75
CA PHE A 329 4.00 6.92 -7.79
C PHE A 329 4.09 7.55 -9.16
N SER A 330 2.97 8.06 -9.62
CA SER A 330 2.90 8.93 -10.78
C SER A 330 2.29 10.25 -10.35
N PHE A 331 2.41 11.27 -11.19
CA PHE A 331 1.80 12.55 -10.92
C PHE A 331 1.06 13.07 -12.15
N MET A 332 0.03 13.88 -11.90
CA MET A 332 -0.72 14.59 -12.90
C MET A 332 -0.65 16.09 -12.60
N THR A 333 -0.31 16.88 -13.61
CA THR A 333 -0.33 18.34 -13.54
C THR A 333 -0.83 18.90 -14.85
N CYS A 334 -1.61 19.97 -14.79
CA CYS A 334 -1.97 20.74 -15.98
C CYS A 334 -0.90 21.80 -16.32
N PHE A 335 0.05 22.05 -15.41
CA PHE A 335 1.11 23.02 -15.65
C PHE A 335 2.01 22.57 -16.80
N SER A 336 2.25 23.49 -17.72
CA SER A 336 3.19 23.33 -18.82
C SER A 336 4.08 24.57 -18.90
N ARG A 337 5.36 24.37 -19.22
CA ARG A 337 6.30 25.49 -19.37
C ARG A 337 6.27 25.99 -20.80
N GLU A 338 6.08 27.29 -20.96
CA GLU A 338 6.32 27.97 -22.23
C GLU A 338 7.84 28.10 -22.41
N GLU A 339 8.43 27.20 -23.19
CA GLU A 339 9.82 27.36 -23.62
C GLU A 339 9.83 28.24 -24.87
N LEU A 340 10.25 29.50 -24.72
CA LEU A 340 10.56 30.37 -25.87
C LEU A 340 11.74 29.77 -26.63
N SER A 341 11.43 29.00 -27.68
CA SER A 341 12.43 28.39 -28.53
C SER A 341 12.56 29.16 -29.83
N PHE A 342 13.78 29.59 -30.17
CA PHE A 342 14.08 30.13 -31.49
C PHE A 342 13.84 29.13 -32.63
N LYS A 343 13.62 27.84 -32.32
CA LYS A 343 13.20 26.82 -33.29
C LYS A 343 11.90 27.18 -33.99
N ILE A 344 11.03 27.99 -33.37
CA ILE A 344 9.78 28.47 -33.99
C ILE A 344 10.05 29.23 -35.30
N PHE A 345 11.19 29.92 -35.44
CA PHE A 345 11.54 30.63 -36.67
C PHE A 345 12.02 29.69 -37.79
N LEU A 346 12.55 28.51 -37.45
CA LEU A 346 13.04 27.53 -38.44
C LEU A 346 11.97 26.50 -38.84
N LYS A 347 10.97 26.27 -37.99
CA LYS A 347 9.84 25.34 -38.19
C LYS A 347 8.91 25.60 -39.39
N PRO A 348 8.71 26.84 -39.91
CA PRO A 348 7.74 27.11 -40.98
C PRO A 348 8.04 26.35 -42.28
N PHE A 349 9.31 26.13 -42.56
CA PHE A 349 9.76 25.38 -43.73
C PHE A 349 10.48 24.12 -43.28
N GLU A 350 10.15 23.01 -43.94
CA GLU A 350 10.90 21.76 -43.77
C GLU A 350 12.37 21.98 -44.18
N PRO A 351 13.33 21.27 -43.57
CA PRO A 351 14.75 21.41 -43.89
C PRO A 351 15.03 21.22 -45.39
N GLU A 352 14.24 20.41 -46.08
CA GLU A 352 14.28 20.19 -47.53
C GLU A 352 14.04 21.50 -48.31
N VAL A 353 13.06 22.30 -47.89
CA VAL A 353 12.73 23.58 -48.54
C VAL A 353 13.87 24.58 -48.34
N TRP A 354 14.50 24.61 -47.16
CA TRP A 354 15.68 25.44 -46.92
C TRP A 354 16.86 25.05 -47.80
N ILE A 355 17.11 23.74 -47.94
CA ILE A 355 18.16 23.22 -48.82
C ILE A 355 17.89 23.60 -50.28
N VAL A 356 16.66 23.41 -50.76
CA VAL A 356 16.25 23.79 -52.12
C VAL A 356 16.38 25.29 -52.33
N LEU A 357 15.95 26.11 -51.37
CA LEU A 357 16.04 27.57 -51.46
C LEU A 357 17.51 28.03 -51.54
N LEU A 358 18.38 27.49 -50.69
CA LEU A 358 19.82 27.80 -50.70
C LEU A 358 20.48 27.34 -52.00
N LEU A 359 20.17 26.13 -52.48
CA LEU A 359 20.67 25.62 -53.75
C LEU A 359 20.19 26.48 -54.93
N THR A 360 18.93 26.92 -54.91
CA THR A 360 18.38 27.76 -55.98
C THR A 360 19.00 29.16 -55.98
N ILE A 361 19.26 29.74 -54.80
CA ILE A 361 20.01 31.01 -54.66
C ILE A 361 21.40 30.89 -55.28
N VAL A 362 22.12 29.79 -55.02
CA VAL A 362 23.44 29.53 -55.61
C VAL A 362 23.35 29.39 -57.13
N VAL A 363 22.42 28.58 -57.64
CA VAL A 363 22.24 28.37 -59.09
C VAL A 363 21.92 29.70 -59.79
N VAL A 364 20.95 30.46 -59.29
CA VAL A 364 20.58 31.76 -59.86
C VAL A 364 21.76 32.75 -59.82
N GLY A 365 22.49 32.79 -58.70
CA GLY A 365 23.72 33.57 -58.57
C GLY A 365 24.76 33.21 -59.64
N THR A 366 25.01 31.92 -59.86
CA THR A 366 25.96 31.47 -60.89
C THR A 366 25.51 31.85 -62.31
N VAL A 367 24.23 31.73 -62.62
CA VAL A 367 23.67 32.13 -63.92
C VAL A 367 23.83 33.64 -64.14
N TYR A 368 23.62 34.46 -63.11
CA TYR A 368 23.88 35.91 -63.19
C TYR A 368 25.34 36.21 -63.50
N VAL A 369 26.28 35.55 -62.82
CA VAL A 369 27.72 35.72 -63.09
C VAL A 369 28.05 35.38 -64.54
N VAL A 370 27.55 34.26 -65.06
CA VAL A 370 27.79 33.84 -66.46
C VAL A 370 27.22 34.87 -67.45
N ILE A 371 26.02 35.40 -67.21
CA ILE A 371 25.42 36.43 -68.08
C ILE A 371 26.25 37.71 -68.06
N LEU A 372 26.65 38.17 -66.88
CA LEU A 372 27.42 39.42 -66.72
C LEU A 372 28.80 39.30 -67.39
N VAL A 373 29.51 38.19 -67.18
CA VAL A 373 30.82 37.95 -67.81
C VAL A 373 30.68 37.84 -69.34
N SER A 374 29.72 37.04 -69.82
CA SER A 374 29.58 36.76 -71.26
C SER A 374 29.01 37.92 -72.09
N ARG A 375 28.15 38.77 -71.51
CA ARG A 375 27.47 39.85 -72.25
C ARG A 375 28.05 41.23 -72.00
N LEU A 376 28.66 41.48 -70.85
CA LEU A 376 29.19 42.80 -70.48
C LEU A 376 30.72 42.85 -70.40
N ASN A 377 31.41 41.72 -70.61
CA ASN A 377 32.87 41.59 -70.45
C ASN A 377 33.37 42.12 -69.10
N TRP A 378 32.59 41.92 -68.04
CA TRP A 378 33.01 42.27 -66.70
C TRP A 378 34.06 41.30 -66.18
N ASP A 379 34.98 41.82 -65.37
CA ASP A 379 35.90 40.98 -64.60
C ASP A 379 35.10 40.04 -63.70
N TRP A 380 35.57 38.80 -63.59
CA TRP A 380 34.91 37.74 -62.82
C TRP A 380 34.55 38.17 -61.40
N LEU A 381 35.45 38.88 -60.71
CA LEU A 381 35.23 39.36 -59.34
C LEU A 381 34.12 40.43 -59.25
N GLN A 382 34.07 41.37 -60.21
CA GLN A 382 33.02 42.38 -60.25
C GLN A 382 31.66 41.75 -60.54
N ALA A 383 31.61 40.78 -61.45
CA ALA A 383 30.41 40.03 -61.77
C ALA A 383 29.89 39.22 -60.57
N VAL A 384 30.77 38.51 -59.85
CA VAL A 384 30.39 37.76 -58.64
C VAL A 384 29.86 38.68 -57.56
N SER A 385 30.57 39.78 -57.27
CA SER A 385 30.14 40.73 -56.23
C SER A 385 28.78 41.34 -56.55
N PHE A 386 28.56 41.77 -57.80
CA PHE A 386 27.28 42.34 -58.20
C PHE A 386 26.16 41.29 -58.20
N ALA A 387 26.41 40.07 -58.69
CA ALA A 387 25.43 39.00 -58.71
C ALA A 387 24.98 38.60 -57.30
N GLN A 388 25.93 38.45 -56.35
CA GLN A 388 25.61 38.15 -54.96
C GLN A 388 24.79 39.27 -54.32
N LEU A 389 25.19 40.54 -54.53
CA LEU A 389 24.46 41.68 -54.00
C LEU A 389 23.06 41.77 -54.60
N ALA A 390 22.91 41.56 -55.91
CA ALA A 390 21.61 41.51 -56.58
C ALA A 390 20.69 40.43 -56.01
N VAL A 391 21.21 39.20 -55.81
CA VAL A 391 20.41 38.11 -55.25
C VAL A 391 20.06 38.36 -53.79
N ILE A 392 21.01 38.79 -52.96
CA ILE A 392 20.76 39.09 -51.53
C ILE A 392 19.77 40.23 -51.38
N SER A 393 19.89 41.29 -52.18
CA SER A 393 18.98 42.43 -52.12
C SER A 393 17.55 42.04 -52.49
N ILE A 394 17.35 41.20 -53.51
CA ILE A 394 16.01 40.66 -53.84
C ILE A 394 15.47 39.82 -52.68
N VAL A 395 16.32 38.99 -52.07
CA VAL A 395 15.98 38.19 -50.88
C VAL A 395 15.64 39.07 -49.67
N LEU A 396 16.20 40.26 -49.57
CA LEU A 396 15.89 41.23 -48.52
C LEU A 396 14.77 42.20 -48.92
N GLU A 397 14.10 41.96 -50.05
CA GLU A 397 13.07 42.83 -50.64
C GLU A 397 13.54 44.29 -50.83
N ARG A 398 14.86 44.49 -50.98
CA ARG A 398 15.46 45.79 -51.25
C ARG A 398 15.79 45.91 -52.74
N PRO A 399 15.31 46.97 -53.43
CA PRO A 399 15.68 47.18 -54.82
C PRO A 399 17.17 47.47 -54.93
N VAL A 400 17.83 46.92 -55.94
CA VAL A 400 19.19 47.30 -56.33
C VAL A 400 19.10 48.30 -57.46
N ASP A 401 19.87 49.38 -57.38
CA ASP A 401 20.04 50.28 -58.51
C ASP A 401 20.83 49.57 -59.61
N VAL A 402 20.10 49.15 -60.66
CA VAL A 402 20.68 48.46 -61.81
C VAL A 402 21.07 49.50 -62.87
N ASP A 403 22.34 49.49 -63.29
CA ASP A 403 22.80 50.34 -64.38
C ASP A 403 21.97 50.10 -65.65
N ARG A 404 21.63 51.19 -66.36
CA ARG A 404 20.81 51.17 -67.59
C ARG A 404 21.36 50.22 -68.64
N LYS A 405 22.68 49.98 -68.67
CA LYS A 405 23.31 49.01 -69.58
C LYS A 405 22.87 47.58 -69.30
N ILE A 406 22.84 47.18 -68.03
CA ILE A 406 22.44 45.84 -67.58
C ILE A 406 20.93 45.66 -67.79
N ALA A 407 20.15 46.70 -67.48
CA ALA A 407 18.70 46.70 -67.66
C ALA A 407 18.24 46.56 -69.14
N ARG A 408 19.12 46.76 -70.13
CA ARG A 408 18.78 46.53 -71.55
C ARG A 408 18.88 45.07 -71.97
N ILE A 409 19.57 44.22 -71.20
CA ILE A 409 19.75 42.81 -71.55
C ILE A 409 18.45 42.04 -71.27
N SER A 410 17.85 41.46 -72.31
CA SER A 410 16.57 40.73 -72.19
C SER A 410 16.67 39.53 -71.23
N ALA A 411 17.74 38.73 -71.31
CA ALA A 411 17.96 37.59 -70.43
C ALA A 411 18.01 38.00 -68.95
N PHE A 412 18.67 39.12 -68.64
CA PHE A 412 18.73 39.67 -67.28
C PHE A 412 17.33 40.10 -66.81
N LYS A 413 16.56 40.80 -67.66
CA LYS A 413 15.17 41.22 -67.38
C LYS A 413 14.24 40.06 -67.06
N PHE A 414 14.32 38.97 -67.82
CA PHE A 414 13.49 37.80 -67.57
C PHE A 414 13.88 37.11 -66.25
N MET A 415 15.17 36.93 -65.99
CA MET A 415 15.65 36.32 -64.75
C MET A 415 15.28 37.16 -63.52
N ILE A 416 15.52 38.48 -63.57
CA ILE A 416 15.20 39.37 -62.44
C ILE A 416 13.69 39.49 -62.26
N GLY A 417 12.90 39.52 -63.33
CA GLY A 417 11.44 39.54 -63.25
C GLY A 417 10.88 38.27 -62.62
N PHE A 418 11.37 37.11 -63.04
CA PHE A 418 10.95 35.83 -62.45
C PHE A 418 11.35 35.74 -60.97
N TRP A 419 12.58 36.15 -60.62
CA TRP A 419 13.06 36.10 -59.23
C TRP A 419 12.36 37.11 -58.32
N ALA A 420 12.09 38.32 -58.83
CA ALA A 420 11.34 39.35 -58.13
C ALA A 420 9.85 39.00 -57.95
N LEU A 421 9.30 38.08 -58.75
CA LEU A 421 7.96 37.52 -58.52
C LEU A 421 7.98 36.35 -57.53
N LEU A 422 8.96 35.45 -57.65
CA LEU A 422 9.02 34.25 -56.80
C LEU A 422 9.31 34.59 -55.34
N TYR A 423 10.28 35.48 -55.09
CA TYR A 423 10.75 35.72 -53.73
C TYR A 423 9.69 36.34 -52.81
N PRO A 424 8.92 37.38 -53.22
CA PRO A 424 7.81 37.88 -52.42
C PRO A 424 6.74 36.83 -52.10
N ILE A 425 6.51 35.86 -53.00
CA ILE A 425 5.56 34.76 -52.72
C ILE A 425 6.12 33.87 -51.61
N LEU A 426 7.41 33.53 -51.66
CA LEU A 426 8.08 32.73 -50.64
C LEU A 426 8.19 33.47 -49.29
N SER A 427 8.54 34.75 -49.28
CA SER A 427 8.65 35.55 -48.06
C SER A 427 7.29 35.75 -47.39
N ASN A 428 6.24 36.06 -48.16
CA ASN A 428 4.88 36.17 -47.63
C ASN A 428 4.35 34.81 -47.12
N GLY A 429 4.68 33.71 -47.82
CA GLY A 429 4.37 32.35 -47.36
C GLY A 429 5.05 32.02 -46.03
N TYR A 430 6.35 32.28 -45.92
CA TYR A 430 7.11 32.11 -44.69
C TYR A 430 6.55 32.95 -43.54
N LEU A 431 6.28 34.23 -43.79
CA LEU A 431 5.76 35.16 -42.80
C LEU A 431 4.35 34.78 -42.35
N GLY A 432 3.49 34.32 -43.25
CA GLY A 432 2.16 33.79 -42.92
C GLY A 432 2.23 32.54 -42.03
N LEU A 433 3.14 31.61 -42.33
CA LEU A 433 3.36 30.42 -41.51
C LEU A 433 3.94 30.76 -40.13
N ILE A 434 4.88 31.72 -40.04
CA ILE A 434 5.41 32.20 -38.76
C ILE A 434 4.33 32.84 -37.92
N ILE A 435 3.55 33.78 -38.48
CA ILE A 435 2.48 34.45 -37.75
C ILE A 435 1.49 33.40 -37.24
N THR A 436 1.14 32.41 -38.06
CA THR A 436 0.26 31.32 -37.65
C THR A 436 0.88 30.50 -36.50
N SER A 437 2.18 30.19 -36.56
CA SER A 437 2.86 29.44 -35.52
C SER A 437 3.05 30.24 -34.21
N ILE A 438 3.27 31.55 -34.27
CA ILE A 438 3.37 32.43 -33.10
C ILE A 438 1.99 32.71 -32.49
N SER A 439 0.95 32.76 -33.33
CA SER A 439 -0.44 32.96 -32.88
C SER A 439 -1.06 31.66 -32.34
N SER A 440 -0.53 30.49 -32.70
CA SER A 440 -0.88 29.24 -32.04
C SER A 440 -0.30 29.23 -30.63
N PRO A 441 -1.04 28.73 -29.61
CA PRO A 441 -0.51 28.64 -28.25
C PRO A 441 0.84 27.92 -28.28
N LEU A 442 1.85 28.52 -27.66
CA LEU A 442 3.22 28.01 -27.71
C LEU A 442 3.23 26.53 -27.31
N GLU A 443 4.05 25.74 -28.00
CA GLU A 443 4.22 24.33 -27.70
C GLU A 443 4.67 24.20 -26.26
N SER A 444 3.72 23.83 -25.40
CA SER A 444 3.93 23.88 -23.97
C SER A 444 4.55 22.55 -23.55
N ARG A 445 5.72 22.64 -22.92
CA ARG A 445 6.42 21.44 -22.47
C ARG A 445 5.80 21.00 -21.15
N SER A 446 5.09 19.88 -21.17
CA SER A 446 4.53 19.29 -19.95
C SER A 446 5.64 18.77 -19.04
N VAL A 447 5.38 18.81 -17.74
CA VAL A 447 6.26 18.22 -16.73
C VAL A 447 6.04 16.71 -16.73
N THR A 448 7.07 15.93 -17.04
CA THR A 448 6.99 14.46 -17.16
C THR A 448 7.76 13.71 -16.09
N GLN A 449 8.65 14.38 -15.37
CA GLN A 449 9.55 13.74 -14.40
C GLN A 449 9.49 14.45 -13.05
N PHE A 450 9.56 13.69 -11.94
CA PHE A 450 9.43 14.22 -10.58
C PHE A 450 10.46 15.31 -10.24
N TYR A 451 11.70 15.20 -10.74
CA TYR A 451 12.70 16.22 -10.46
C TYR A 451 12.33 17.59 -11.08
N GLN A 452 11.50 17.62 -12.13
CA GLN A 452 11.04 18.86 -12.76
C GLN A 452 10.01 19.61 -11.89
N LEU A 453 9.38 18.90 -10.94
CA LEU A 453 8.53 19.48 -9.89
C LEU A 453 9.37 20.13 -8.77
N THR A 454 10.68 19.85 -8.74
CA THR A 454 11.61 20.36 -7.73
C THR A 454 12.41 21.54 -8.27
N LYS A 455 12.73 22.46 -7.35
CA LYS A 455 13.78 23.46 -7.56
C LYS A 455 14.90 23.10 -6.59
N PRO A 456 16.09 22.77 -7.09
CA PRO A 456 17.18 22.34 -6.22
C PRO A 456 17.51 23.47 -5.25
N GLY A 457 17.50 23.16 -3.95
CA GLY A 457 17.87 24.13 -2.91
C GLY A 457 19.35 24.54 -2.91
N CYS A 458 20.20 23.84 -3.65
CA CYS A 458 21.62 24.14 -3.80
C CYS A 458 22.00 24.12 -5.29
N ASP A 459 22.86 25.04 -5.72
CA ASP A 459 23.44 25.00 -7.06
C ASP A 459 24.32 23.75 -7.24
N TRP A 460 24.46 23.33 -8.49
CA TRP A 460 25.32 22.22 -8.86
C TRP A 460 26.78 22.50 -8.45
N GLY A 461 27.45 21.47 -7.92
CA GLY A 461 28.84 21.54 -7.48
C GLY A 461 29.07 22.13 -6.09
N LYS A 462 28.05 22.72 -5.43
CA LYS A 462 28.19 23.27 -4.07
C LYS A 462 28.00 22.17 -2.99
N THR A 463 29.01 21.31 -2.83
CA THR A 463 28.99 20.17 -1.88
C THR A 463 28.80 20.59 -0.42
N GLU A 464 29.28 21.77 -0.03
CA GLU A 464 29.08 22.32 1.33
C GLU A 464 27.59 22.59 1.61
N CYS A 465 26.88 23.16 0.65
CA CYS A 465 25.44 23.42 0.75
C CYS A 465 24.66 22.10 0.92
N LEU A 466 24.96 21.11 0.09
CA LEU A 466 24.35 19.77 0.16
C LEU A 466 24.64 19.09 1.50
N THR A 467 25.88 19.19 1.99
CA THR A 467 26.29 18.58 3.27
C THR A 467 25.57 19.24 4.44
N ARG A 468 25.51 20.58 4.48
CA ARG A 468 24.76 21.34 5.50
C ARG A 468 23.28 20.97 5.49
N ARG A 469 22.70 20.83 4.30
CA ARG A 469 21.30 20.42 4.08
C ARG A 469 21.02 19.01 4.61
N ILE A 470 21.86 18.03 4.25
CA ILE A 470 21.71 16.65 4.71
C ILE A 470 21.86 16.57 6.24
N ASN A 471 22.84 17.27 6.82
CA ASN A 471 23.02 17.31 8.28
C ASN A 471 21.83 17.99 9.00
N GLY A 472 21.21 18.99 8.39
CA GLY A 472 20.04 19.69 8.92
C GLY A 472 18.73 18.91 8.80
N PHE A 473 18.67 17.92 7.91
CA PHE A 473 17.44 17.20 7.57
C PHE A 473 16.79 16.48 8.76
N ASN A 474 17.58 15.86 9.65
CA ASN A 474 17.03 15.21 10.84
C ASN A 474 16.36 16.21 11.80
N LYS A 475 16.99 17.38 12.00
CA LYS A 475 16.42 18.45 12.84
C LYS A 475 15.11 18.96 12.24
N TYR A 476 15.12 19.18 10.93
CA TYR A 476 13.94 19.59 10.18
C TYR A 476 12.80 18.57 10.30
N PHE A 477 13.09 17.27 10.14
CA PHE A 477 12.10 16.21 10.31
C PHE A 477 11.53 16.14 11.72
N GLU A 478 12.37 16.38 12.72
CA GLU A 478 11.91 16.46 14.10
C GLU A 478 10.99 17.66 14.32
N ALA A 479 11.34 18.84 13.79
CA ALA A 479 10.48 20.02 13.84
C ALA A 479 9.15 19.80 13.12
N LEU A 480 9.18 19.16 11.95
CA LEU A 480 7.98 18.78 11.20
C LEU A 480 7.09 17.83 12.01
N ARG A 481 7.67 16.77 12.58
CA ARG A 481 6.93 15.81 13.39
C ARG A 481 6.30 16.48 14.61
N GLN A 482 7.03 17.37 15.29
CA GLN A 482 6.51 18.13 16.42
C GLN A 482 5.35 19.02 15.97
N HIS A 483 5.49 19.73 14.86
CA HIS A 483 4.45 20.62 14.35
C HIS A 483 3.19 19.85 13.94
N LEU A 484 3.32 18.76 13.16
CA LEU A 484 2.20 17.88 12.80
C LEU A 484 1.49 17.31 14.02
N PHE A 485 2.24 16.85 15.03
CA PHE A 485 1.67 16.31 16.26
C PHE A 485 0.90 17.36 17.06
N THR A 486 1.44 18.58 17.18
CA THR A 486 0.79 19.71 17.87
C THR A 486 -0.47 20.16 17.13
N SER A 487 -0.39 20.32 15.81
CA SER A 487 -1.51 20.70 14.96
C SER A 487 -2.63 19.66 14.98
N TRP A 488 -2.28 18.37 14.94
CA TRP A 488 -3.24 17.27 15.07
C TRP A 488 -3.95 17.28 16.43
N ARG A 489 -3.21 17.45 17.54
CA ARG A 489 -3.82 17.54 18.88
C ARG A 489 -4.86 18.65 18.97
N ARG A 490 -4.60 19.79 18.32
CA ARG A 490 -5.55 20.90 18.27
C ARG A 490 -6.82 20.54 17.52
N PHE A 491 -6.72 19.80 16.42
CA PHE A 491 -7.86 19.38 15.62
C PHE A 491 -8.75 18.38 16.37
N VAL A 492 -8.14 17.35 16.98
CA VAL A 492 -8.89 16.27 17.66
C VAL A 492 -9.60 16.75 18.92
N ILE A 493 -9.04 17.72 19.65
CA ILE A 493 -9.59 18.18 20.94
C ILE A 493 -10.46 19.43 20.77
N THR A 494 -11.17 19.53 19.65
CA THR A 494 -12.11 20.64 19.38
C THR A 494 -13.47 20.47 20.07
N ASP A 495 -13.71 19.36 20.77
CA ASP A 495 -15.00 19.14 21.45
C ASP A 495 -15.13 19.97 22.76
N THR A 496 -15.57 21.21 22.53
CA THR A 496 -16.38 22.15 23.32
C THR A 496 -16.05 22.54 24.77
N TYR A 497 -15.17 21.86 25.53
CA TYR A 497 -14.85 22.31 26.92
C TYR A 497 -13.36 22.50 27.24
N GLN A 498 -12.44 21.92 26.46
CA GLN A 498 -10.99 22.10 26.67
C GLN A 498 -10.30 22.94 25.58
N ALA A 499 -11.04 23.38 24.56
CA ALA A 499 -10.47 24.06 23.40
C ALA A 499 -9.68 25.33 23.78
N ASP A 500 -10.18 26.16 24.70
CA ASP A 500 -9.50 27.40 25.09
C ASP A 500 -8.22 27.18 25.92
N PHE A 501 -8.23 26.20 26.83
CA PHE A 501 -7.06 25.83 27.61
C PHE A 501 -5.96 25.26 26.71
N LEU A 502 -6.34 24.38 25.79
CA LEU A 502 -5.41 23.73 24.87
C LEU A 502 -4.92 24.67 23.77
N LYS A 503 -5.73 25.63 23.33
CA LYS A 503 -5.30 26.68 22.39
C LYS A 503 -4.15 27.52 22.95
N LYS A 504 -4.10 27.71 24.27
CA LYS A 504 -3.01 28.46 24.93
C LYS A 504 -1.74 27.63 25.14
N ILE A 505 -1.87 26.31 25.35
CA ILE A 505 -0.74 25.39 25.55
C ILE A 505 -0.11 24.97 24.22
N PHE A 506 -0.93 24.81 23.19
CA PHE A 506 -0.53 24.31 21.88
C PHE A 506 -0.66 25.40 20.82
N ASP A 507 -0.06 26.57 21.07
CA ASP A 507 0.12 27.55 20.01
C ASP A 507 1.02 26.92 18.91
N PRO A 508 0.51 26.72 17.67
CA PRO A 508 1.31 26.15 16.60
C PRO A 508 2.36 27.12 16.07
N ASN A 509 2.26 28.42 16.34
CA ASN A 509 3.11 29.46 15.76
C ASN A 509 4.61 29.25 16.05
N PRO A 510 5.07 28.96 17.28
CA PRO A 510 6.49 28.72 17.54
C PRO A 510 7.04 27.50 16.79
N HIS A 511 6.21 26.47 16.59
CA HIS A 511 6.60 25.27 15.84
C HIS A 511 6.61 25.53 14.33
N ALA A 512 5.65 26.29 13.81
CA ALA A 512 5.62 26.72 12.42
C ALA A 512 6.82 27.62 12.09
N GLU A 513 7.17 28.57 12.97
CA GLU A 513 8.34 29.43 12.80
C GLU A 513 9.65 28.64 12.89
N ARG A 514 9.76 27.69 13.83
CA ARG A 514 10.90 26.77 13.91
C ARG A 514 11.02 25.94 12.63
N LEU A 515 9.90 25.41 12.11
CA LEU A 515 9.86 24.67 10.85
C LEU A 515 10.25 25.57 9.67
N ARG A 516 9.84 26.83 9.67
CA ARG A 516 10.18 27.82 8.63
C ARG A 516 11.66 28.14 8.63
N ASN A 517 12.23 28.34 9.82
CA ASN A 517 13.65 28.61 10.00
C ASN A 517 14.54 27.40 9.72
N GLN A 518 14.00 26.19 9.82
CA GLN A 518 14.68 24.95 9.45
C GLN A 518 14.38 24.47 8.02
N SER A 519 13.43 25.11 7.33
CA SER A 519 13.13 24.82 5.94
C SER A 519 14.37 25.05 5.09
N ILE A 520 14.55 24.16 4.12
CA ILE A 520 15.78 24.15 3.33
C ILE A 520 15.84 25.38 2.41
N ARG A 521 14.67 25.85 2.00
CA ARG A 521 14.47 27.13 1.34
C ARG A 521 13.04 27.59 1.56
N ARG A 522 12.81 28.90 1.46
CA ARG A 522 11.45 29.43 1.45
C ARG A 522 10.70 28.91 0.23
N PHE A 523 9.45 28.53 0.44
CA PHE A 523 8.51 28.23 -0.62
C PHE A 523 8.27 29.49 -1.46
N ASP A 524 8.37 29.34 -2.77
CA ASP A 524 8.16 30.40 -3.75
C ASP A 524 6.90 30.05 -4.56
N PRO A 525 5.75 30.69 -4.31
CA PRO A 525 4.49 30.34 -4.96
C PRO A 525 4.52 30.54 -6.48
N THR A 526 5.47 31.32 -7.01
CA THR A 526 5.60 31.55 -8.46
C THR A 526 6.44 30.48 -9.16
N GLN A 527 7.30 29.78 -8.42
CA GLN A 527 8.26 28.82 -8.97
C GLN A 527 8.04 27.38 -8.49
N ASP A 528 7.38 27.19 -7.37
CA ASP A 528 7.30 25.88 -6.74
C ASP A 528 6.01 25.16 -7.04
N PHE A 529 6.10 23.84 -7.11
CA PHE A 529 4.92 22.99 -7.19
C PHE A 529 4.34 22.73 -5.81
N VAL A 530 3.03 22.90 -5.72
CA VAL A 530 2.19 22.34 -4.67
C VAL A 530 1.91 20.89 -5.04
N LEU A 531 2.29 19.97 -4.16
CA LEU A 531 2.11 18.54 -4.35
C LEU A 531 0.90 18.11 -3.55
N ILE A 532 -0.01 17.36 -4.17
CA ILE A 532 -1.18 16.85 -3.47
C ILE A 532 -1.11 15.32 -3.45
N PRO A 533 -0.55 14.72 -2.40
CA PRO A 533 -0.31 13.28 -2.30
C PRO A 533 -1.49 12.55 -1.65
N TYR A 534 -2.73 12.93 -2.02
CA TYR A 534 -3.96 12.40 -1.43
C TYR A 534 -4.81 11.74 -2.50
N SER A 535 -5.29 10.53 -2.19
CA SER A 535 -6.23 9.80 -3.04
C SER A 535 -7.61 10.45 -2.99
N PHE A 536 -8.29 10.53 -4.15
CA PHE A 536 -9.66 11.08 -4.24
C PHE A 536 -10.68 10.24 -3.48
N GLU A 537 -10.41 8.94 -3.32
CA GLU A 537 -11.31 8.02 -2.61
C GLU A 537 -11.15 8.14 -1.08
N GLU A 538 -10.09 8.81 -0.63
CA GLU A 538 -9.80 8.97 0.79
C GLU A 538 -10.38 10.27 1.32
N ASN A 539 -11.42 10.16 2.13
CA ASN A 539 -11.89 11.30 2.92
C ASN A 539 -10.77 11.75 3.88
N LEU A 540 -10.13 12.86 3.51
CA LEU A 540 -8.99 13.45 4.21
C LEU A 540 -9.24 13.72 5.70
N PHE A 541 -10.50 13.84 6.10
CA PHE A 541 -10.92 14.14 7.47
C PHE A 541 -11.22 12.90 8.30
N ASN A 542 -11.48 11.73 7.69
CA ASN A 542 -11.84 10.51 8.42
C ASN A 542 -10.63 9.62 8.79
N LYS A 543 -9.46 9.84 8.18
CA LYS A 543 -8.22 9.08 8.49
C LYS A 543 -7.36 9.66 9.63
N VAL A 544 -7.99 10.40 10.54
CA VAL A 544 -7.36 11.07 11.72
C VAL A 544 -6.49 10.16 12.59
N PHE A 545 -6.60 8.83 12.48
CA PHE A 545 -5.85 7.90 13.33
C PHE A 545 -4.70 7.13 12.69
N HIS A 546 -4.69 6.83 11.38
CA HIS A 546 -3.79 5.78 10.88
C HIS A 546 -3.13 6.10 9.54
N GLY A 547 -1.91 6.62 9.64
CA GLY A 547 -0.87 6.49 8.63
C GLY A 547 -0.38 7.83 8.10
N ARG A 548 0.92 8.09 8.23
CA ARG A 548 1.63 8.98 7.29
C ARG A 548 1.21 8.59 5.87
N SER A 549 1.05 9.57 4.96
CA SER A 549 0.84 9.28 3.55
C SER A 549 1.83 8.19 3.09
N SER A 550 1.33 7.21 2.35
CA SER A 550 2.16 6.12 1.83
C SER A 550 3.29 6.69 0.97
N PHE A 551 3.00 7.77 0.24
CA PHE A 551 3.96 8.60 -0.47
C PHE A 551 5.02 9.15 0.49
N ASP A 552 4.63 9.95 1.48
CA ASP A 552 5.58 10.57 2.42
C ASP A 552 6.48 9.54 3.10
N THR A 553 5.91 8.42 3.56
CA THR A 553 6.66 7.36 4.23
C THR A 553 7.70 6.72 3.31
N ARG A 554 7.32 6.45 2.04
CA ARG A 554 8.23 5.86 1.05
C ARG A 554 9.32 6.84 0.64
N VAL A 555 8.98 8.11 0.39
CA VAL A 555 9.98 9.12 0.02
C VAL A 555 10.93 9.38 1.20
N GLN A 556 10.42 9.48 2.44
CA GLN A 556 11.24 9.58 3.65
C GLN A 556 12.21 8.40 3.81
N SER A 557 11.72 7.17 3.62
CA SER A 557 12.54 5.96 3.75
C SER A 557 13.66 5.93 2.70
N LYS A 558 13.34 6.23 1.43
CA LYS A 558 14.33 6.31 0.35
C LYS A 558 15.36 7.40 0.61
N VAL A 559 14.91 8.58 1.02
CA VAL A 559 15.79 9.69 1.35
C VAL A 559 16.72 9.33 2.50
N LYS A 560 16.20 8.75 3.58
CA LYS A 560 17.01 8.34 4.73
C LYS A 560 18.11 7.36 4.30
N THR A 561 17.74 6.34 3.52
CA THR A 561 18.68 5.35 2.97
C THR A 561 19.80 6.02 2.17
N ILE A 562 19.46 7.02 1.37
CA ILE A 562 20.43 7.74 0.53
C ILE A 562 21.28 8.69 1.33
N MET A 563 20.72 9.35 2.35
CA MET A 563 21.50 10.13 3.28
C MET A 563 22.53 9.27 4.00
N ASP A 564 22.10 8.12 4.53
CA ASP A 564 22.98 7.18 5.23
C ASP A 564 24.11 6.66 4.32
N THR A 565 23.82 6.48 3.03
CA THR A 565 24.79 5.98 2.02
C THR A 565 25.68 7.08 1.43
N SER A 566 25.14 8.29 1.21
CA SER A 566 25.80 9.37 0.45
C SER A 566 26.51 10.37 1.35
N LEU A 567 26.04 10.59 2.57
CA LEU A 567 26.66 11.52 3.51
C LEU A 567 28.12 11.17 3.82
N PRO A 568 28.50 9.89 4.03
CA PRO A 568 29.91 9.54 4.21
C PRO A 568 30.76 9.87 2.98
N LYS A 569 30.26 9.61 1.77
CA LYS A 569 30.96 9.89 0.50
C LYS A 569 31.16 11.38 0.28
N LEU A 570 30.13 12.18 0.58
CA LEU A 570 30.19 13.64 0.53
C LEU A 570 31.23 14.24 1.48
N LYS A 571 31.30 13.72 2.72
CA LYS A 571 32.29 14.17 3.72
C LYS A 571 33.73 13.88 3.30
N LEU A 572 33.94 12.84 2.48
CA LEU A 572 35.23 12.49 1.92
C LEU A 572 35.55 13.25 0.61
N GLY A 573 34.75 14.25 0.24
CA GLY A 573 34.96 15.05 -0.98
C GLY A 573 34.72 14.29 -2.29
N HIS A 574 34.09 13.12 -2.25
CA HIS A 574 33.83 12.36 -3.46
C HIS A 574 32.69 12.99 -4.27
N GLN A 575 32.83 12.96 -5.60
CA GLN A 575 31.77 13.39 -6.51
C GLN A 575 30.58 12.44 -6.39
N ILE A 576 29.38 12.99 -6.18
CA ILE A 576 28.14 12.22 -6.14
C ILE A 576 27.77 11.83 -7.57
N SER A 577 27.27 10.60 -7.79
CA SER A 577 26.71 10.21 -9.09
C SER A 577 25.49 11.07 -9.46
N SER A 578 25.27 11.29 -10.75
CA SER A 578 24.09 12.01 -11.26
C SER A 578 22.77 11.41 -10.76
N GLU A 579 22.68 10.09 -10.67
CA GLU A 579 21.50 9.38 -10.16
C GLU A 579 21.23 9.71 -8.68
N SER A 580 22.26 9.69 -7.83
CA SER A 580 22.11 10.09 -6.43
C SER A 580 21.73 11.57 -6.29
N MET A 581 22.18 12.42 -7.21
CA MET A 581 21.75 13.83 -7.27
C MET A 581 20.27 13.96 -7.64
N ASP A 582 19.75 13.20 -8.58
CA ASP A 582 18.33 13.23 -8.92
C ASP A 582 17.45 12.75 -7.77
N ILE A 583 17.93 11.78 -6.97
CA ILE A 583 17.18 11.37 -5.78
C ILE A 583 17.31 12.39 -4.64
N LEU A 584 18.48 13.03 -4.48
CA LEU A 584 18.64 14.14 -3.54
C LEU A 584 17.76 15.33 -3.91
N ARG A 585 17.38 15.53 -5.18
CA ARG A 585 16.36 16.51 -5.56
C ARG A 585 14.98 16.14 -5.05
N LEU A 586 14.66 14.85 -4.91
CA LEU A 586 13.39 14.43 -4.31
C LEU A 586 13.28 14.84 -2.83
N LEU A 587 14.39 15.17 -2.15
CA LEU A 587 14.35 15.81 -0.82
C LEU A 587 13.49 17.07 -0.83
N ASP A 588 13.56 17.84 -1.92
CA ASP A 588 12.78 19.06 -2.07
C ASP A 588 11.28 18.77 -2.19
N LEU A 589 10.86 17.57 -2.63
CA LEU A 589 9.43 17.19 -2.70
C LEU A 589 8.82 16.92 -1.31
N ILE A 590 9.62 16.46 -0.35
CA ILE A 590 9.14 16.14 1.01
C ILE A 590 9.02 17.40 1.88
N ASP A 591 9.24 18.58 1.30
CA ASP A 591 9.07 19.80 2.05
C ASP A 591 7.56 20.00 2.34
N PRO A 592 7.10 19.99 3.62
CA PRO A 592 5.70 20.21 4.00
C PRO A 592 5.16 21.53 3.49
N TRP A 593 6.03 22.52 3.22
CA TRP A 593 5.60 23.77 2.59
C TRP A 593 5.08 23.55 1.16
N ARG A 594 5.34 22.40 0.53
CA ARG A 594 4.77 22.01 -0.77
C ARG A 594 3.53 21.14 -0.67
N VAL A 595 3.31 20.49 0.48
CA VAL A 595 2.23 19.53 0.66
C VAL A 595 1.17 20.19 1.54
N PRO A 596 0.09 20.74 0.96
CA PRO A 596 -0.98 21.34 1.75
C PRO A 596 -1.57 20.22 2.60
N HIS A 597 -1.60 20.41 3.91
CA HIS A 597 -2.16 19.42 4.82
C HIS A 597 -3.30 20.07 5.60
N PRO A 598 -4.48 19.42 5.69
CA PRO A 598 -5.63 19.99 6.40
C PRO A 598 -5.31 20.40 7.85
N PHE A 599 -4.38 19.72 8.53
CA PHE A 599 -4.00 20.08 9.90
C PHE A 599 -2.92 21.16 9.99
N LEU A 600 -2.09 21.33 8.96
CA LEU A 600 -1.01 22.32 9.00
C LEU A 600 -1.58 23.76 8.95
N GLY A 601 -2.82 23.93 8.50
CA GLY A 601 -3.41 25.25 8.27
C GLY A 601 -2.70 25.97 7.12
N ASN A 602 -2.95 27.27 6.99
CA ASN A 602 -2.36 28.11 5.94
C ASN A 602 -0.89 28.45 6.26
N LEU A 603 -0.04 27.42 6.35
CA LEU A 603 1.40 27.60 6.53
C LEU A 603 2.01 28.36 5.35
N THR A 604 1.64 27.93 4.16
CA THR A 604 1.98 28.57 2.90
C THR A 604 0.78 29.39 2.41
N GLU A 605 1.00 30.37 1.53
CA GLU A 605 -0.07 31.02 0.74
C GLU A 605 -0.82 30.05 -0.19
N THR A 606 -0.57 28.75 -0.08
CA THR A 606 -1.25 27.70 -0.83
C THR A 606 -2.66 27.55 -0.30
N ARG A 607 -3.62 27.38 -1.20
CA ARG A 607 -5.02 27.18 -0.83
C ARG A 607 -5.19 26.00 0.13
N TYR A 608 -6.02 26.23 1.13
CA TYR A 608 -6.52 25.22 2.02
C TYR A 608 -7.42 24.26 1.22
N ILE A 609 -7.16 22.96 1.31
CA ILE A 609 -7.99 21.92 0.70
C ILE A 609 -8.94 21.45 1.79
N GLU A 610 -10.18 21.93 1.74
CA GLU A 610 -11.22 21.56 2.70
C GLU A 610 -12.05 20.40 2.20
N ASN A 611 -12.24 20.26 0.88
CA ASN A 611 -13.04 19.18 0.30
C ASN A 611 -12.44 18.68 -1.03
N GLU A 612 -12.97 17.58 -1.56
CA GLU A 612 -12.61 17.03 -2.88
C GLU A 612 -12.74 18.06 -4.01
N TRP A 613 -13.72 18.96 -3.92
CA TRP A 613 -13.91 20.04 -4.89
C TRP A 613 -12.73 21.02 -4.93
N ASP A 614 -12.05 21.26 -3.80
CA ASP A 614 -10.89 22.15 -3.77
C ASP A 614 -9.69 21.50 -4.47
N LEU A 615 -9.59 20.17 -4.41
CA LEU A 615 -8.59 19.39 -5.12
C LEU A 615 -8.78 19.51 -6.63
N GLU A 616 -10.01 19.28 -7.09
CA GLU A 616 -10.35 19.45 -8.51
C GLU A 616 -10.12 20.88 -8.97
N LEU A 617 -10.56 21.87 -8.20
CA LEU A 617 -10.38 23.28 -8.53
C LEU A 617 -8.88 23.65 -8.60
N ALA A 618 -8.06 23.14 -7.68
CA ALA A 618 -6.62 23.37 -7.68
C ALA A 618 -5.91 22.76 -8.90
N LEU A 619 -6.43 21.66 -9.45
CA LEU A 619 -5.92 21.03 -10.67
C LEU A 619 -6.43 21.72 -11.94
N VAL A 620 -7.70 22.11 -11.97
CA VAL A 620 -8.36 22.75 -13.13
C VAL A 620 -7.84 24.16 -13.38
N GLN A 621 -7.43 24.89 -12.33
CA GLN A 621 -6.84 26.21 -12.49
C GLN A 621 -5.45 26.19 -13.16
N CYS A 622 -4.91 25.00 -13.45
CA CYS A 622 -3.66 24.82 -14.20
C CYS A 622 -2.46 25.60 -13.66
N GLY A 623 -2.47 25.89 -12.35
CA GLY A 623 -1.32 26.42 -11.63
C GLY A 623 -0.23 25.37 -11.47
N ARG A 624 0.84 25.71 -10.74
CA ARG A 624 1.90 24.77 -10.35
C ARG A 624 1.41 23.81 -9.27
N THR A 625 0.38 23.04 -9.58
CA THR A 625 -0.20 22.00 -8.72
C THR A 625 0.02 20.66 -9.39
N ALA A 626 0.56 19.69 -8.65
CA ALA A 626 0.72 18.33 -9.12
C ALA A 626 0.02 17.38 -8.14
N LEU A 627 -0.97 16.65 -8.63
CA LEU A 627 -1.56 15.53 -7.91
C LEU A 627 -0.61 14.34 -7.99
N VAL A 628 -0.28 13.73 -6.87
CA VAL A 628 0.63 12.58 -6.79
C VAL A 628 -0.12 11.40 -6.22
N LEU A 629 -0.21 10.30 -6.97
CA LEU A 629 -0.96 9.11 -6.57
C LEU A 629 -0.15 7.85 -6.82
N ASP A 630 -0.60 6.73 -6.24
CA ASP A 630 -0.09 5.42 -6.64
C ASP A 630 -0.43 5.18 -8.13
N ASN A 631 0.47 4.52 -8.87
CA ASN A 631 0.25 4.21 -10.28
C ASN A 631 -1.12 3.55 -10.53
N ARG A 632 -1.57 2.69 -9.61
CA ARG A 632 -2.88 2.01 -9.71
C ARG A 632 -4.05 3.00 -9.69
N GLU A 633 -3.97 4.02 -8.83
CA GLU A 633 -5.03 5.02 -8.68
C GLU A 633 -5.08 5.95 -9.90
N ILE A 634 -3.92 6.33 -10.45
CA ILE A 634 -3.86 7.15 -11.68
C ILE A 634 -4.44 6.39 -12.88
N GLU A 635 -4.14 5.11 -13.04
CA GLU A 635 -4.70 4.30 -14.11
C GLU A 635 -6.22 4.23 -14.02
N ILE A 636 -6.76 4.04 -12.80
CA ILE A 636 -8.21 4.06 -12.56
C ILE A 636 -8.80 5.43 -12.93
N PHE A 637 -8.17 6.53 -12.49
CA PHE A 637 -8.65 7.88 -12.76
C PHE A 637 -8.66 8.23 -14.26
N VAL A 638 -7.57 7.90 -14.96
CA VAL A 638 -7.47 8.08 -16.42
C VAL A 638 -8.52 7.24 -17.14
N THR A 639 -8.73 6.00 -16.70
CA THR A 639 -9.73 5.09 -17.28
C THR A 639 -11.14 5.63 -17.09
N LEU A 640 -11.52 6.04 -15.86
CA LEU A 640 -12.84 6.61 -15.55
C LEU A 640 -13.15 7.87 -16.36
N ARG A 641 -12.14 8.73 -16.56
CA ARG A 641 -12.30 9.95 -17.38
C ARG A 641 -12.47 9.63 -18.86
N SER A 642 -11.76 8.60 -19.36
CA SER A 642 -11.90 8.15 -20.75
C SER A 642 -13.27 7.54 -21.04
N THR A 643 -13.85 6.76 -20.11
CA THR A 643 -15.19 6.15 -20.26
C THR A 643 -16.31 7.17 -20.11
N THR A 644 -16.20 8.12 -19.19
CA THR A 644 -17.20 9.20 -19.03
C THR A 644 -17.23 10.14 -20.24
N HIS A 645 -16.08 10.46 -20.84
CA HIS A 645 -16.05 11.20 -22.10
C HIS A 645 -16.53 10.37 -23.32
N GLY A 646 -16.23 9.07 -23.37
CA GLY A 646 -16.70 8.18 -24.43
C GLY A 646 -18.22 7.96 -24.45
N LEU A 647 -18.87 7.99 -23.28
CA LEU A 647 -20.33 7.92 -23.17
C LEU A 647 -21.02 9.26 -23.51
N SER A 648 -20.33 10.39 -23.31
CA SER A 648 -20.81 11.73 -23.67
C SER A 648 -20.62 12.07 -25.16
N SER A 649 -19.63 11.47 -25.83
CA SER A 649 -19.31 11.77 -27.23
C SER A 649 -20.17 11.04 -28.28
N SER A 650 -21.18 10.25 -27.91
CA SER A 650 -22.07 9.61 -28.90
C SER A 650 -23.24 10.49 -29.37
N ASN A 651 -23.42 11.70 -28.80
CA ASN A 651 -24.48 12.62 -29.23
C ASN A 651 -24.14 14.09 -28.96
N ARG A 652 -23.12 14.65 -29.64
CA ARG A 652 -23.08 16.06 -30.09
C ARG A 652 -21.76 16.38 -30.78
N SER A 653 -21.87 17.15 -31.86
CA SER A 653 -20.80 17.63 -32.72
C SER A 653 -19.61 18.25 -31.96
N HIS A 654 -18.43 17.67 -32.21
CA HIS A 654 -17.12 18.20 -31.88
C HIS A 654 -16.88 19.53 -32.61
N GLN A 655 -17.28 20.66 -32.02
CA GLN A 655 -16.74 21.97 -32.44
C GLN A 655 -16.74 23.08 -31.37
N SER A 656 -17.37 22.90 -30.19
CA SER A 656 -17.56 24.01 -29.24
C SER A 656 -16.58 24.10 -28.06
N TRP A 657 -15.73 23.09 -27.79
CA TRP A 657 -14.93 23.09 -26.54
C TRP A 657 -13.48 23.63 -26.66
N ARG A 658 -12.98 23.93 -27.86
CA ARG A 658 -11.63 24.51 -28.04
C ARG A 658 -11.58 26.05 -28.06
N GLN A 659 -12.70 26.76 -28.04
CA GLN A 659 -12.72 28.22 -28.19
C GLN A 659 -12.83 29.03 -26.88
N ASN A 660 -13.08 28.40 -25.73
CA ASN A 660 -13.32 29.15 -24.48
C ASN A 660 -12.17 29.13 -23.45
N GLN A 661 -10.97 28.64 -23.81
CA GLN A 661 -9.79 28.80 -22.95
C GLN A 661 -8.95 30.07 -23.23
N GLY A 662 -9.44 30.97 -24.09
CA GLY A 662 -8.74 32.21 -24.47
C GLY A 662 -9.17 33.49 -23.72
N ARG A 663 -9.87 33.39 -22.58
CA ARG A 663 -10.16 34.54 -21.70
C ARG A 663 -10.11 34.12 -20.23
N CYS A 664 -8.90 34.14 -19.69
CA CYS A 664 -8.62 34.49 -18.29
C CYS A 664 -7.54 35.56 -18.30
#